data_AF-A0A7X7IQL7-F1
#
_entry.id   AF-A0A7X7IQL7-F1
#
_cell.length_a   1.000
_cell.length_b   1.000
_cell.length_c   1.000
_cell.angle_alpha   90.00
_cell.angle_beta   90.00
_cell.angle_gamma   90.00
#
_symmetry.space_group_name_H-M   'P 1'
#
loop_
_entity.id
_entity.type
_entity.pdbx_description
1 polymer ?
#
loop_
_entity_poly.entity_id
_entity_poly.type
_entity_poly.pdbx_seq_one_letter_code
_entity_poly.pdbx_strand_id
1 'polypeptide(L)'
;MAECHEVLGLIAKEDTYANLFVDLAKTSGDILDSYHWIGHDEVFNLAEVLRRIKDSAEAAVGEFEKVRAVRRATSDELTRVATQTRKIVSAIRARRFEQIDDFVKSLVDLRGVRGEIIALRDRRYIDLDSVGSLEAEVEENSRQVAENCVGFLLRPEALSPYEATVAEHRGKIDGLAKATDARALEKDVDQAAAELEMLIDVVSNLKIDDATQRTTIVDGISTIYAQLNQTRAALKNKIGDLGKGEAVAEFASQLKLLNQAVVNYLDVCDTPERCDEYLTKMMVQIEEMEGRFADYDEFVGQLTEKREEVYGAFEARKQQLVEARSRRAAALAQAAERILRGIKTRVESLKEVNEIHGYFASDLMIEKVRDIVEQLSDLGDAVRVDDIQSQLKTIREDAVRQLKDRKDLYEDGEKIIRLGNHRFAVNTQPFDLTTVVRDGDMHLHLTGTNFFEKIEDPELLATHEVWEQGFVSENNEVYRGEYLAFEIFRSLGSADVPEAEQLRSMNDDELVAFVQRFMGPRFAEGYVKGVHDHDAAILLRAILDMDATVGLLRYHPRARALAQVFWMQYADGRAKRTAAAAMKGFGAVREVFPATEQQRQYVADMRRLIADYVGDGSRFAPELIDEAGEYLFEELTRGGQFVVSRRAAGLFRDFHAHLDQKLRAERFRESLAEVRHDVNAAMLLAREWVLAFLVGRENASIERDYADEVAVALLGESLDPVRVVDASMIADLSGLVGNHRLIDGGVYRMNFNRFMLKLARYRAEVVPRFEAFTRLKKEIVDRRREEMRLDEFRPRVLTSFVRNKLIDEVYLPLIGDNLAKQAGVAGETKRTDRMGLLLLISPPGYGKTTLMEYIANRLGIIFMKINGPALGHHVTSIDPGAAPNAAAREELEKLNLAFEMGDNVMIYLDDIQHTNAELLQKFISLCDAQRKIEGVYRGKTRTYDFRGKKVVV
;
A
#
# COMPACT_ATOMS: atom_id res chain seq x y z
N MET A 1 -63.02 37.96 7.25
CA MET A 1 -63.60 37.42 8.50
C MET A 1 -65.06 36.96 8.38
N ALA A 2 -65.86 37.44 7.41
CA ALA A 2 -67.20 36.88 7.14
C ALA A 2 -67.14 35.41 6.69
N GLU A 3 -66.18 35.04 5.85
CA GLU A 3 -65.99 33.66 5.38
C GLU A 3 -65.58 32.71 6.52
N CYS A 4 -64.81 33.16 7.52
CA CYS A 4 -64.53 32.35 8.70
C CYS A 4 -65.79 32.09 9.56
N HIS A 5 -66.79 32.97 9.52
CA HIS A 5 -68.09 32.70 10.17
C HIS A 5 -68.89 31.63 9.41
N GLU A 6 -68.71 31.51 8.10
CA GLU A 6 -69.29 30.43 7.31
C GLU A 6 -68.69 29.08 7.72
N VAL A 7 -67.37 28.99 7.89
CA VAL A 7 -66.70 27.80 8.42
C VAL A 7 -67.21 27.44 9.82
N LEU A 8 -67.34 28.42 10.73
CA LEU A 8 -67.91 28.20 12.06
C LEU A 8 -69.37 27.73 12.00
N GLY A 9 -70.16 28.28 11.08
CA GLY A 9 -71.54 27.87 10.83
C GLY A 9 -71.64 26.43 10.31
N LEU A 10 -70.71 26.01 9.45
CA LEU A 10 -70.62 24.62 8.97
C LEU A 10 -70.19 23.67 10.09
N ILE A 11 -69.24 24.07 10.96
CA ILE A 11 -68.83 23.27 12.13
C ILE A 11 -69.99 23.08 13.12
N ALA A 12 -70.83 24.09 13.30
CA ALA A 12 -71.92 24.07 14.28
C ALA A 12 -73.17 23.30 13.82
N LYS A 13 -73.22 22.79 12.56
CA LYS A 13 -74.35 21.98 12.10
C LYS A 13 -74.26 20.57 12.69
N GLU A 14 -75.29 20.19 13.45
CA GLU A 14 -75.40 18.84 14.02
C GLU A 14 -75.76 17.77 12.96
N ASP A 15 -76.45 18.15 11.88
CA ASP A 15 -76.83 17.24 10.81
C ASP A 15 -75.68 17.02 9.80
N THR A 16 -75.05 15.86 9.91
CA THR A 16 -74.04 15.35 8.97
C THR A 16 -74.71 14.88 7.67
N TYR A 17 -75.12 15.82 6.81
CA TYR A 17 -75.41 15.48 5.42
C TYR A 17 -74.10 15.13 4.70
N ALA A 18 -74.16 14.25 3.70
CA ALA A 18 -72.98 13.65 3.06
C ALA A 18 -71.95 14.66 2.53
N ASN A 19 -72.37 15.90 2.26
CA ASN A 19 -71.52 16.96 1.72
C ASN A 19 -71.01 17.93 2.79
N LEU A 20 -71.41 17.82 4.07
CA LEU A 20 -70.99 18.78 5.12
C LEU A 20 -69.46 18.84 5.27
N PHE A 21 -68.81 17.67 5.30
CA PHE A 21 -67.35 17.61 5.39
C PHE A 21 -66.66 18.02 4.08
N VAL A 22 -67.30 17.80 2.93
CA VAL A 22 -66.82 18.28 1.62
C VAL A 22 -66.87 19.82 1.58
N ASP A 23 -67.98 20.40 2.03
CA ASP A 23 -68.18 21.84 2.14
C ASP A 23 -67.16 22.46 3.12
N LEU A 24 -66.92 21.83 4.28
CA LEU A 24 -65.91 22.26 5.26
C LEU A 24 -64.48 22.26 4.71
N ALA A 25 -64.08 21.20 4.03
CA ALA A 25 -62.75 21.09 3.42
C ALA A 25 -62.56 22.14 2.34
N LYS A 26 -63.58 22.33 1.50
CA LYS A 26 -63.57 23.33 0.42
C LYS A 26 -63.53 24.75 0.94
N THR A 27 -64.46 25.16 1.80
CA THR A 27 -64.53 26.53 2.31
C THR A 27 -63.29 26.90 3.14
N SER A 28 -62.75 25.95 3.92
CA SER A 28 -61.49 26.18 4.66
C SER A 28 -60.29 26.33 3.72
N GLY A 29 -60.24 25.56 2.63
CA GLY A 29 -59.23 25.68 1.59
C GLY A 29 -59.31 27.01 0.83
N ASP A 30 -60.51 27.39 0.39
CA ASP A 30 -60.74 28.63 -0.36
C ASP A 30 -60.29 29.87 0.44
N ILE A 31 -60.50 29.89 1.76
CA ILE A 31 -60.02 30.97 2.65
C ILE A 31 -58.49 30.98 2.76
N LEU A 32 -57.86 29.81 2.89
CA LEU A 32 -56.40 29.67 2.97
C LEU A 32 -55.72 30.18 1.69
N ASP A 33 -56.32 29.90 0.53
CA ASP A 33 -55.77 30.27 -0.76
C ASP A 33 -56.03 31.75 -1.09
N SER A 34 -57.18 32.30 -0.68
CA SER A 34 -57.58 33.67 -1.05
C SER A 34 -56.92 34.76 -0.20
N TYR A 35 -56.50 34.46 1.04
CA TYR A 35 -55.97 35.47 1.96
C TYR A 35 -54.60 35.10 2.53
N HIS A 36 -53.53 35.29 1.75
CA HIS A 36 -52.16 34.93 2.14
C HIS A 36 -51.66 35.58 3.45
N TRP A 37 -52.20 36.74 3.84
CA TRP A 37 -51.81 37.45 5.05
C TRP A 37 -52.31 36.79 6.35
N ILE A 38 -53.26 35.85 6.30
CA ILE A 38 -53.80 35.19 7.51
C ILE A 38 -52.81 34.23 8.18
N GLY A 39 -51.67 33.95 7.54
CA GLY A 39 -50.56 33.18 8.10
C GLY A 39 -49.52 34.01 8.86
N HIS A 40 -49.72 35.33 8.95
CA HIS A 40 -48.81 36.23 9.65
C HIS A 40 -49.02 36.23 11.16
N ASP A 41 -47.94 36.45 11.92
CA ASP A 41 -47.97 36.47 13.40
C ASP A 41 -48.81 37.63 13.94
N GLU A 42 -48.86 38.78 13.24
CA GLU A 42 -49.63 39.96 13.66
C GLU A 42 -51.15 39.70 13.69
N VAL A 43 -51.62 38.67 12.98
CA VAL A 43 -53.03 38.24 12.97
C VAL A 43 -53.21 36.88 13.63
N PHE A 44 -52.30 36.47 14.50
CA PHE A 44 -52.36 35.21 15.25
C PHE A 44 -52.38 33.94 14.38
N ASN A 45 -51.82 33.99 13.16
CA ASN A 45 -51.65 32.83 12.28
C ASN A 45 -52.90 31.93 12.14
N LEU A 46 -54.05 32.53 11.80
CA LEU A 46 -55.32 31.81 11.57
C LEU A 46 -55.19 30.68 10.53
N ALA A 47 -54.20 30.77 9.63
CA ALA A 47 -53.92 29.74 8.64
C ALA A 47 -53.67 28.36 9.27
N GLU A 48 -53.06 28.29 10.45
CA GLU A 48 -52.81 27.00 11.11
C GLU A 48 -54.11 26.30 11.51
N VAL A 49 -55.06 27.03 12.09
CA VAL A 49 -56.34 26.48 12.54
C VAL A 49 -57.19 26.03 11.36
N LEU A 50 -57.25 26.85 10.29
CA LEU A 50 -58.00 26.51 9.08
C LEU A 50 -57.44 25.27 8.36
N ARG A 51 -56.11 25.08 8.34
CA ARG A 51 -55.51 23.83 7.81
C ARG A 51 -55.95 22.61 8.61
N ARG A 52 -55.92 22.67 9.94
CA ARG A 52 -56.35 21.54 10.78
C ARG A 52 -57.83 21.18 10.57
N ILE A 53 -58.69 22.18 10.38
CA ILE A 53 -60.11 21.96 10.06
C ILE A 53 -60.26 21.26 8.70
N LYS A 54 -59.54 21.74 7.67
CA LYS A 54 -59.51 21.13 6.34
C LYS A 54 -59.06 19.67 6.41
N ASP A 55 -57.93 19.39 7.03
CA ASP A 55 -57.35 18.04 7.12
C ASP A 55 -58.32 17.06 7.83
N SER A 56 -58.99 17.53 8.88
CA SER A 56 -59.97 16.72 9.64
C SER A 56 -61.22 16.42 8.81
N ALA A 57 -61.68 17.39 8.02
CA ALA A 57 -62.83 17.23 7.14
C ALA A 57 -62.52 16.27 5.97
N GLU A 58 -61.34 16.38 5.36
CA GLU A 58 -60.89 15.46 4.30
C GLU A 58 -60.76 14.01 4.81
N ALA A 59 -60.23 13.81 6.01
CA ALA A 59 -60.16 12.49 6.63
C ALA A 59 -61.55 11.87 6.88
N ALA A 60 -62.52 12.67 7.32
CA ALA A 60 -63.90 12.22 7.55
C ALA A 60 -64.62 11.84 6.24
N VAL A 61 -64.41 12.59 5.15
CA VAL A 61 -64.91 12.24 3.81
C VAL A 61 -64.34 10.89 3.37
N GLY A 62 -63.03 10.69 3.55
CA GLY A 62 -62.35 9.44 3.19
C GLY A 62 -62.92 8.21 3.91
N GLU A 63 -63.31 8.31 5.18
CA GLU A 63 -63.93 7.19 5.89
C GLU A 63 -65.38 6.91 5.47
N PHE A 64 -66.16 7.96 5.15
CA PHE A 64 -67.53 7.78 4.66
C PHE A 64 -67.57 7.08 3.29
N GLU A 65 -66.65 7.41 2.39
CA GLU A 65 -66.52 6.75 1.09
C GLU A 65 -66.14 5.27 1.23
N LYS A 66 -65.23 4.93 2.15
CA LYS A 66 -64.86 3.53 2.44
C LYS A 66 -66.06 2.71 2.91
N VAL A 67 -66.88 3.24 3.82
CA VAL A 67 -68.08 2.54 4.32
C VAL A 67 -69.10 2.30 3.21
N ARG A 68 -69.33 3.28 2.31
CA ARG A 68 -70.20 3.10 1.14
C ARG A 68 -69.67 2.06 0.16
N ALA A 69 -68.36 2.06 -0.10
CA ALA A 69 -67.72 1.09 -0.97
C ALA A 69 -67.86 -0.35 -0.44
N VAL A 70 -67.64 -0.55 0.87
CA VAL A 70 -67.81 -1.86 1.52
C VAL A 70 -69.26 -2.34 1.45
N ARG A 71 -70.25 -1.47 1.73
CA ARG A 71 -71.68 -1.84 1.62
C ARG A 71 -72.07 -2.26 0.20
N ARG A 72 -71.58 -1.55 -0.82
CA ARG A 72 -71.86 -1.88 -2.22
C ARG A 72 -71.21 -3.21 -2.62
N ALA A 73 -69.94 -3.40 -2.28
CA ALA A 73 -69.22 -4.65 -2.55
C ALA A 73 -69.88 -5.86 -1.87
N THR A 74 -70.32 -5.72 -0.61
CA THR A 74 -71.04 -6.78 0.12
C THR A 74 -72.39 -7.12 -0.54
N SER A 75 -73.14 -6.12 -1.03
CA SER A 75 -74.41 -6.32 -1.73
C SER A 75 -74.24 -6.98 -3.11
N ASP A 76 -73.22 -6.57 -3.85
CA ASP A 76 -72.93 -7.14 -5.18
C ASP A 76 -72.53 -8.62 -5.04
N GLU A 77 -71.73 -8.95 -4.03
CA GLU A 77 -71.30 -10.32 -3.75
C GLU A 77 -72.45 -11.23 -3.30
N LEU A 78 -73.35 -10.74 -2.44
CA LEU A 78 -74.59 -11.45 -2.08
C LEU A 78 -75.44 -11.77 -3.33
N THR A 79 -75.55 -10.81 -4.25
CA THR A 79 -76.31 -10.98 -5.50
C THR A 79 -75.66 -12.02 -6.42
N ARG A 80 -74.33 -12.02 -6.52
CA ARG A 80 -73.56 -13.00 -7.31
C ARG A 80 -73.80 -14.41 -6.79
N VAL A 81 -73.58 -14.65 -5.50
CA VAL A 81 -73.76 -15.96 -4.86
C VAL A 81 -75.21 -16.42 -4.98
N ALA A 82 -76.19 -15.56 -4.71
CA ALA A 82 -77.61 -15.91 -4.86
C ALA A 82 -77.97 -16.34 -6.29
N THR A 83 -77.39 -15.70 -7.30
CA THR A 83 -77.61 -16.05 -8.72
C THR A 83 -76.98 -17.40 -9.06
N GLN A 84 -75.77 -17.66 -8.58
CA GLN A 84 -75.08 -18.94 -8.75
C GLN A 84 -75.83 -20.09 -8.06
N THR A 85 -76.31 -19.89 -6.83
CA THR A 85 -77.13 -20.86 -6.09
C THR A 85 -78.36 -21.27 -6.88
N ARG A 86 -79.14 -20.30 -7.38
CA ARG A 86 -80.34 -20.59 -8.18
C ARG A 86 -80.01 -21.34 -9.47
N LYS A 87 -78.89 -21.01 -10.13
CA LYS A 87 -78.45 -21.70 -11.35
C LYS A 87 -78.11 -23.17 -11.08
N ILE A 88 -77.38 -23.45 -9.99
CA ILE A 88 -77.01 -24.81 -9.57
C ILE A 88 -78.27 -25.61 -9.21
N VAL A 89 -79.14 -25.06 -8.36
CA VAL A 89 -80.40 -25.71 -7.97
C VAL A 89 -81.30 -25.99 -9.18
N SER A 90 -81.39 -25.05 -10.13
CA SER A 90 -82.15 -25.27 -11.37
C SER A 90 -81.54 -26.35 -12.26
N ALA A 91 -80.21 -26.41 -12.37
CA ALA A 91 -79.54 -27.44 -13.15
C ALA A 91 -79.75 -28.83 -12.57
N ILE A 92 -79.69 -28.94 -11.24
CA ILE A 92 -79.92 -30.19 -10.50
C ILE A 92 -81.36 -30.69 -10.70
N ARG A 93 -82.35 -29.79 -10.62
CA ARG A 93 -83.76 -30.15 -10.86
C ARG A 93 -84.05 -30.62 -12.29
N ALA A 94 -83.26 -30.17 -13.27
CA ALA A 94 -83.41 -30.53 -14.68
C ALA A 94 -82.58 -31.75 -15.12
N ARG A 95 -81.62 -32.19 -14.30
CA ARG A 95 -80.69 -33.28 -14.62
C ARG A 95 -81.37 -34.65 -14.43
N ARG A 96 -81.09 -35.57 -15.34
CA ARG A 96 -81.38 -37.01 -15.16
C ARG A 96 -80.17 -37.65 -14.48
N PHE A 97 -80.41 -38.36 -13.39
CA PHE A 97 -79.36 -39.01 -12.62
C PHE A 97 -79.24 -40.48 -13.02
N GLU A 98 -78.47 -40.74 -14.08
CA GLU A 98 -78.32 -42.06 -14.69
C GLU A 98 -76.96 -42.71 -14.34
N GLN A 99 -75.95 -41.90 -14.02
CA GLN A 99 -74.61 -42.35 -13.59
C GLN A 99 -74.24 -41.78 -12.22
N ILE A 100 -73.32 -42.44 -11.51
CA ILE A 100 -72.86 -41.99 -10.19
C ILE A 100 -72.24 -40.59 -10.23
N ASP A 101 -71.54 -40.25 -11.31
CA ASP A 101 -70.92 -38.93 -11.51
C ASP A 101 -71.92 -37.78 -11.53
N ASP A 102 -73.17 -38.04 -11.97
CA ASP A 102 -74.23 -37.03 -11.97
C ASP A 102 -74.59 -36.62 -10.53
N PHE A 103 -74.57 -37.57 -9.60
CA PHE A 103 -74.79 -37.34 -8.18
C PHE A 103 -73.60 -36.66 -7.51
N VAL A 104 -72.38 -37.17 -7.76
CA VAL A 104 -71.13 -36.62 -7.20
C VAL A 104 -70.96 -35.15 -7.60
N LYS A 105 -71.06 -34.82 -8.91
CA LYS A 105 -70.95 -33.44 -9.41
C LYS A 105 -72.00 -32.52 -8.77
N SER A 106 -73.24 -32.99 -8.66
CA SER A 106 -74.34 -32.20 -8.09
C SER A 106 -74.14 -31.94 -6.59
N LEU A 107 -73.60 -32.90 -5.84
CA LEU A 107 -73.28 -32.74 -4.41
C LEU A 107 -72.06 -31.83 -4.19
N VAL A 108 -71.05 -31.91 -5.06
CA VAL A 108 -69.88 -31.01 -5.05
C VAL A 108 -70.31 -29.57 -5.36
N ASP A 109 -71.14 -29.35 -6.39
CA ASP A 109 -71.65 -28.02 -6.74
C ASP A 109 -72.47 -27.40 -5.58
N LEU A 110 -73.33 -28.19 -4.94
CA LEU A 110 -74.11 -27.74 -3.77
C LEU A 110 -73.23 -27.46 -2.55
N ARG A 111 -72.21 -28.29 -2.30
CA ARG A 111 -71.23 -28.07 -1.22
C ARG A 111 -70.40 -26.80 -1.47
N GLY A 112 -69.95 -26.59 -2.70
CA GLY A 112 -69.18 -25.40 -3.10
C GLY A 112 -69.98 -24.11 -2.88
N VAL A 113 -71.22 -24.06 -3.38
CA VAL A 113 -72.05 -22.87 -3.20
C VAL A 113 -72.49 -22.68 -1.74
N ARG A 114 -72.67 -23.76 -0.95
CA ARG A 114 -72.88 -23.66 0.50
C ARG A 114 -71.68 -23.02 1.21
N GLY A 115 -70.46 -23.35 0.80
CA GLY A 115 -69.24 -22.72 1.31
C GLY A 115 -69.19 -21.22 1.00
N GLU A 116 -69.52 -20.83 -0.24
CA GLU A 116 -69.64 -19.42 -0.62
C GLU A 116 -70.70 -18.68 0.21
N ILE A 117 -71.86 -19.30 0.48
CA ILE A 117 -72.93 -18.74 1.31
C ILE A 117 -72.46 -18.54 2.76
N ILE A 118 -71.75 -19.51 3.34
CA ILE A 118 -71.21 -19.41 4.71
C ILE A 118 -70.20 -18.25 4.80
N ALA A 119 -69.32 -18.11 3.80
CA ALA A 119 -68.33 -17.04 3.74
C ALA A 119 -68.95 -15.63 3.66
N LEU A 120 -70.20 -15.50 3.17
CA LEU A 120 -70.92 -14.21 3.20
C LEU A 120 -71.20 -13.73 4.62
N ARG A 121 -71.31 -14.63 5.61
CA ARG A 121 -71.60 -14.28 7.01
C ARG A 121 -70.47 -13.46 7.66
N ASP A 122 -69.24 -13.63 7.17
CA ASP A 122 -68.06 -12.89 7.66
C ASP A 122 -67.92 -11.50 7.02
N ARG A 123 -68.78 -11.15 6.05
CA ARG A 123 -68.75 -9.84 5.37
C ARG A 123 -69.49 -8.78 6.19
N ARG A 124 -68.83 -7.64 6.41
CA ARG A 124 -69.40 -6.49 7.14
C ARG A 124 -70.58 -5.90 6.36
N TYR A 125 -71.67 -5.59 7.07
CA TYR A 125 -72.94 -5.06 6.53
C TYR A 125 -73.75 -6.02 5.63
N ILE A 126 -73.55 -7.33 5.75
CA ILE A 126 -74.33 -8.35 5.03
C ILE A 126 -75.77 -8.46 5.57
N ASP A 127 -76.72 -8.77 4.69
CA ASP A 127 -78.09 -9.17 5.06
C ASP A 127 -78.11 -10.65 5.47
N LEU A 128 -78.12 -10.89 6.78
CA LEU A 128 -78.08 -12.24 7.37
C LEU A 128 -79.36 -13.04 7.08
N ASP A 129 -80.50 -12.40 6.88
CA ASP A 129 -81.77 -13.09 6.62
C ASP A 129 -81.77 -13.68 5.20
N SER A 130 -81.29 -12.91 4.22
CA SER A 130 -81.10 -13.38 2.84
C SER A 130 -80.09 -14.53 2.74
N VAL A 131 -78.97 -14.46 3.50
CA VAL A 131 -77.97 -15.55 3.56
C VAL A 131 -78.57 -16.81 4.19
N GLY A 132 -79.34 -16.67 5.28
CA GLY A 132 -80.01 -17.81 5.92
C GLY A 132 -81.02 -18.51 5.01
N SER A 133 -81.77 -17.76 4.20
CA SER A 133 -82.70 -18.35 3.22
C SER A 133 -81.98 -19.14 2.12
N LEU A 134 -80.83 -18.65 1.63
CA LEU A 134 -80.04 -19.36 0.62
C LEU A 134 -79.42 -20.64 1.19
N GLU A 135 -78.94 -20.60 2.43
CA GLU A 135 -78.38 -21.76 3.12
C GLU A 135 -79.43 -22.88 3.27
N ALA A 136 -80.65 -22.53 3.69
CA ALA A 136 -81.75 -23.48 3.83
C ALA A 136 -82.16 -24.12 2.49
N GLU A 137 -82.19 -23.35 1.40
CA GLU A 137 -82.49 -23.88 0.07
C GLU A 137 -81.44 -24.89 -0.41
N VAL A 138 -80.16 -24.59 -0.20
CA VAL A 138 -79.06 -25.48 -0.59
C VAL A 138 -79.04 -26.74 0.27
N GLU A 139 -79.30 -26.61 1.58
CA GLU A 139 -79.37 -27.75 2.50
C GLU A 139 -80.48 -28.74 2.12
N GLU A 140 -81.66 -28.25 1.75
CA GLU A 140 -82.77 -29.09 1.30
C GLU A 140 -82.44 -29.88 0.03
N ASN A 141 -81.90 -29.19 -1.00
CA ASN A 141 -81.51 -29.85 -2.25
C ASN A 141 -80.34 -30.83 -2.03
N SER A 142 -79.39 -30.49 -1.15
CA SER A 142 -78.28 -31.36 -0.79
C SER A 142 -78.75 -32.64 -0.14
N ARG A 143 -79.73 -32.57 0.77
CA ARG A 143 -80.34 -33.75 1.40
C ARG A 143 -81.02 -34.63 0.35
N GLN A 144 -81.81 -34.05 -0.55
CA GLN A 144 -82.54 -34.81 -1.55
C GLN A 144 -81.62 -35.52 -2.56
N VAL A 145 -80.55 -34.86 -3.03
CA VAL A 145 -79.56 -35.48 -3.91
C VAL A 145 -78.77 -36.56 -3.17
N ALA A 146 -78.44 -36.34 -1.90
CA ALA A 146 -77.73 -37.31 -1.04
C ALA A 146 -78.53 -38.61 -0.86
N GLU A 147 -79.82 -38.52 -0.51
CA GLU A 147 -80.71 -39.69 -0.35
C GLU A 147 -80.82 -40.50 -1.66
N ASN A 148 -80.99 -39.83 -2.80
CA ASN A 148 -81.05 -40.48 -4.10
C ASN A 148 -79.72 -41.13 -4.51
N CYS A 149 -78.58 -40.51 -4.15
CA CYS A 149 -77.24 -41.05 -4.38
C CYS A 149 -77.01 -42.36 -3.63
N VAL A 150 -77.39 -42.41 -2.34
CA VAL A 150 -77.33 -43.65 -1.53
C VAL A 150 -78.19 -44.74 -2.18
N GLY A 151 -79.40 -44.42 -2.63
CA GLY A 151 -80.26 -45.37 -3.34
C GLY A 151 -79.68 -45.88 -4.67
N PHE A 152 -78.87 -45.08 -5.36
CA PHE A 152 -78.18 -45.48 -6.58
C PHE A 152 -76.98 -46.40 -6.29
N LEU A 153 -76.15 -46.06 -5.29
CA LEU A 153 -74.94 -46.81 -4.90
C LEU A 153 -75.23 -48.22 -4.37
N LEU A 154 -76.45 -48.49 -3.92
CA LEU A 154 -76.88 -49.83 -3.48
C LEU A 154 -77.18 -50.80 -4.65
N ARG A 155 -77.14 -50.33 -5.89
CA ARG A 155 -77.31 -51.18 -7.07
C ARG A 155 -75.99 -51.89 -7.39
N PRO A 156 -75.99 -53.18 -7.75
CA PRO A 156 -74.77 -53.94 -8.07
C PRO A 156 -73.93 -53.31 -9.19
N GLU A 157 -74.58 -52.64 -10.16
CA GLU A 157 -73.94 -52.07 -11.34
C GLU A 157 -73.49 -50.60 -11.17
N ALA A 158 -73.65 -50.02 -9.97
CA ALA A 158 -73.43 -48.59 -9.74
C ALA A 158 -71.97 -48.14 -9.96
N LEU A 159 -71.01 -49.04 -9.71
CA LEU A 159 -69.57 -48.75 -9.79
C LEU A 159 -68.87 -49.39 -11.01
N SER A 160 -69.61 -50.15 -11.84
CA SER A 160 -69.07 -50.83 -13.01
C SER A 160 -68.34 -49.92 -14.02
N PRO A 161 -68.74 -48.64 -14.23
CA PRO A 161 -67.97 -47.72 -15.08
C PRO A 161 -66.53 -47.50 -14.59
N TYR A 162 -66.32 -47.39 -13.28
CA TYR A 162 -64.99 -47.21 -12.70
C TYR A 162 -64.14 -48.48 -12.80
N GLU A 163 -64.74 -49.66 -12.59
CA GLU A 163 -64.07 -50.95 -12.79
C GLU A 163 -63.56 -51.13 -14.23
N ALA A 164 -64.38 -50.75 -15.21
CA ALA A 164 -64.01 -50.84 -16.63
C ALA A 164 -62.84 -49.91 -17.00
N THR A 165 -62.88 -48.66 -16.53
CA THR A 165 -61.83 -47.66 -16.77
C THR A 165 -60.48 -48.09 -16.16
N VAL A 166 -60.48 -48.58 -14.92
CA VAL A 166 -59.26 -49.08 -14.25
C VAL A 166 -58.67 -50.29 -15.00
N ALA A 167 -59.52 -51.22 -15.46
CA ALA A 167 -59.08 -52.38 -16.23
C ALA A 167 -58.49 -51.98 -17.61
N GLU A 168 -59.09 -51.01 -18.30
CA GLU A 168 -58.59 -50.49 -19.58
C GLU A 168 -57.19 -49.87 -19.41
N HIS A 169 -57.01 -49.01 -18.41
CA HIS A 169 -55.71 -48.37 -18.17
C HIS A 169 -54.63 -49.40 -17.83
N ARG A 170 -54.95 -50.40 -17.01
CA ARG A 170 -54.02 -51.49 -16.66
C ARG A 170 -53.58 -52.30 -17.89
N GLY A 171 -54.49 -52.58 -18.82
CA GLY A 171 -54.18 -53.31 -20.05
C GLY A 171 -53.22 -52.57 -21.01
N LYS A 172 -53.10 -51.25 -20.89
CA LYS A 172 -52.22 -50.42 -21.73
C LYS A 172 -50.76 -50.39 -21.26
N ILE A 173 -50.48 -50.74 -19.99
CA ILE A 173 -49.15 -50.54 -19.37
C ILE A 173 -48.04 -51.38 -20.03
N ASP A 174 -48.28 -52.66 -20.28
CA ASP A 174 -47.25 -53.58 -20.78
C ASP A 174 -46.81 -53.26 -22.23
N GLY A 175 -47.64 -52.56 -23.00
CA GLY A 175 -47.37 -52.17 -24.39
C GLY A 175 -46.62 -50.84 -24.58
N LEU A 176 -46.27 -50.13 -23.49
CA LEU A 176 -45.63 -48.82 -23.55
C LEU A 176 -44.13 -48.92 -23.90
N ALA A 177 -43.74 -48.33 -25.04
CA ALA A 177 -42.36 -48.28 -25.54
C ALA A 177 -41.74 -46.87 -25.54
N LYS A 178 -42.54 -45.81 -25.41
CA LYS A 178 -42.08 -44.41 -25.42
C LYS A 178 -42.47 -43.71 -24.12
N ALA A 179 -41.56 -42.89 -23.58
CA ALA A 179 -41.82 -42.09 -22.38
C ALA A 179 -42.98 -41.08 -22.57
N THR A 180 -43.19 -40.57 -23.78
CA THR A 180 -44.31 -39.68 -24.12
C THR A 180 -45.67 -40.36 -23.97
N ASP A 181 -45.77 -41.61 -24.41
CA ASP A 181 -47.02 -42.37 -24.41
C ASP A 181 -47.35 -42.84 -22.98
N ALA A 182 -46.31 -43.10 -22.18
CA ALA A 182 -46.43 -43.44 -20.77
C ALA A 182 -46.91 -42.25 -19.91
N ARG A 183 -46.42 -41.03 -20.17
CA ARG A 183 -46.89 -39.80 -19.50
C ARG A 183 -48.33 -39.43 -19.85
N ALA A 184 -48.77 -39.71 -21.10
CA ALA A 184 -50.16 -39.51 -21.49
C ALA A 184 -51.10 -40.44 -20.69
N LEU A 185 -50.72 -41.71 -20.55
CA LEU A 185 -51.46 -42.68 -19.74
C LEU A 185 -51.44 -42.33 -18.24
N GLU A 186 -50.35 -41.75 -17.74
CA GLU A 186 -50.24 -41.32 -16.34
C GLU A 186 -51.27 -40.24 -16.01
N LYS A 187 -51.44 -39.28 -16.92
CA LYS A 187 -52.47 -38.24 -16.78
C LYS A 187 -53.88 -38.82 -16.75
N ASP A 188 -54.17 -39.82 -17.59
CA ASP A 188 -55.48 -40.48 -17.61
C ASP A 188 -55.74 -41.27 -16.32
N VAL A 189 -54.73 -41.97 -15.80
CA VAL A 189 -54.79 -42.72 -14.52
C VAL A 189 -54.95 -41.78 -13.31
N ASP A 190 -54.27 -40.64 -13.31
CA ASP A 190 -54.39 -39.62 -12.27
C ASP A 190 -55.77 -38.95 -12.29
N GLN A 191 -56.33 -38.71 -13.48
CA GLN A 191 -57.69 -38.19 -13.63
C GLN A 191 -58.73 -39.17 -13.04
N ALA A 192 -58.61 -40.47 -13.35
CA ALA A 192 -59.47 -41.50 -12.78
C ALA A 192 -59.31 -41.62 -11.25
N ALA A 193 -58.11 -41.35 -10.72
CA ALA A 193 -57.85 -41.34 -9.28
C ALA A 193 -58.51 -40.15 -8.57
N ALA A 194 -58.42 -38.95 -9.16
CA ALA A 194 -59.08 -37.77 -8.64
C ALA A 194 -60.61 -37.93 -8.63
N GLU A 195 -61.18 -38.52 -9.68
CA GLU A 195 -62.62 -38.81 -9.77
C GLU A 195 -63.09 -39.82 -8.70
N LEU A 196 -62.30 -40.88 -8.48
CA LEU A 196 -62.59 -41.88 -7.46
C LEU A 196 -62.39 -41.35 -6.02
N GLU A 197 -61.41 -40.46 -5.79
CA GLU A 197 -61.18 -39.78 -4.51
C GLU A 197 -62.34 -38.83 -4.18
N MET A 198 -62.85 -38.08 -5.17
CA MET A 198 -64.06 -37.26 -5.02
C MET A 198 -65.28 -38.11 -4.65
N LEU A 199 -65.41 -39.31 -5.24
CA LEU A 199 -66.47 -40.25 -4.87
C LEU A 199 -66.33 -40.72 -3.41
N ILE A 200 -65.12 -41.05 -2.95
CA ILE A 200 -64.85 -41.43 -1.54
C ILE A 200 -65.22 -40.29 -0.59
N ASP A 201 -64.79 -39.06 -0.88
CA ASP A 201 -65.09 -37.91 -0.04
C ASP A 201 -66.60 -37.63 0.02
N VAL A 202 -67.30 -37.69 -1.12
CA VAL A 202 -68.76 -37.54 -1.14
C VAL A 202 -69.44 -38.64 -0.33
N VAL A 203 -69.07 -39.90 -0.52
CA VAL A 203 -69.68 -41.05 0.18
C VAL A 203 -69.41 -41.04 1.68
N SER A 204 -68.19 -40.69 2.10
CA SER A 204 -67.81 -40.63 3.53
C SER A 204 -68.61 -39.57 4.32
N ASN A 205 -69.10 -38.54 3.63
CA ASN A 205 -69.86 -37.43 4.22
C ASN A 205 -71.38 -37.60 4.08
N LEU A 206 -71.86 -38.65 3.42
CA LEU A 206 -73.29 -38.98 3.37
C LEU A 206 -73.75 -39.54 4.71
N LYS A 207 -74.88 -39.04 5.21
CA LYS A 207 -75.56 -39.65 6.36
C LYS A 207 -76.29 -40.90 5.90
N ILE A 208 -75.68 -42.06 6.12
CA ILE A 208 -76.26 -43.38 5.85
C ILE A 208 -76.71 -43.99 7.17
N ASP A 209 -78.02 -44.15 7.38
CA ASP A 209 -78.60 -44.63 8.65
C ASP A 209 -78.38 -46.14 8.87
N ASP A 210 -78.27 -46.93 7.80
CA ASP A 210 -78.02 -48.38 7.85
C ASP A 210 -76.51 -48.69 7.75
N ALA A 211 -75.95 -49.27 8.82
CA ALA A 211 -74.55 -49.66 8.90
C ALA A 211 -74.15 -50.71 7.84
N THR A 212 -75.08 -51.58 7.41
CA THR A 212 -74.86 -52.64 6.42
C THR A 212 -74.72 -52.05 5.01
N GLN A 213 -75.57 -51.07 4.69
CA GLN A 213 -75.52 -50.31 3.45
C GLN A 213 -74.21 -49.52 3.33
N ARG A 214 -73.79 -48.89 4.42
CA ARG A 214 -72.51 -48.16 4.49
C ARG A 214 -71.32 -49.06 4.20
N THR A 215 -71.23 -50.23 4.83
CA THR A 215 -70.12 -51.17 4.62
C THR A 215 -70.07 -51.67 3.17
N THR A 216 -71.22 -51.99 2.57
CA THR A 216 -71.29 -52.49 1.18
C THR A 216 -70.74 -51.47 0.18
N ILE A 217 -71.09 -50.19 0.35
CA ILE A 217 -70.63 -49.10 -0.53
C ILE A 217 -69.13 -48.85 -0.32
N VAL A 218 -68.65 -48.82 0.92
CA VAL A 218 -67.24 -48.56 1.25
C VAL A 218 -66.33 -49.68 0.74
N ASP A 219 -66.74 -50.95 0.86
CA ASP A 219 -65.95 -52.10 0.39
C ASP A 219 -65.84 -52.13 -1.15
N GLY A 220 -66.92 -51.78 -1.86
CA GLY A 220 -66.93 -51.67 -3.32
C GLY A 220 -65.96 -50.60 -3.82
N ILE A 221 -65.98 -49.42 -3.22
CA ILE A 221 -65.07 -48.32 -3.58
C ILE A 221 -63.62 -48.63 -3.19
N SER A 222 -63.40 -49.22 -2.01
CA SER A 222 -62.06 -49.60 -1.53
C SER A 222 -61.37 -50.61 -2.46
N THR A 223 -62.14 -51.55 -3.02
CA THR A 223 -61.64 -52.55 -3.96
C THR A 223 -61.15 -51.91 -5.27
N ILE A 224 -61.92 -50.97 -5.82
CA ILE A 224 -61.54 -50.24 -7.05
C ILE A 224 -60.34 -49.32 -6.79
N TYR A 225 -60.31 -48.66 -5.63
CA TYR A 225 -59.20 -47.79 -5.24
C TYR A 225 -57.88 -48.56 -5.09
N ALA A 226 -57.94 -49.78 -4.55
CA ALA A 226 -56.78 -50.67 -4.49
C ALA A 226 -56.28 -51.08 -5.89
N GLN A 227 -57.18 -51.37 -6.84
CA GLN A 227 -56.82 -51.72 -8.22
C GLN A 227 -56.20 -50.54 -8.98
N LEU A 228 -56.71 -49.33 -8.76
CA LEU A 228 -56.17 -48.11 -9.36
C LEU A 228 -54.76 -47.78 -8.83
N ASN A 229 -54.53 -47.94 -7.52
CA ASN A 229 -53.21 -47.77 -6.92
C ASN A 229 -52.18 -48.78 -7.46
N GLN A 230 -52.60 -50.03 -7.66
CA GLN A 230 -51.74 -51.04 -8.32
C GLN A 230 -51.38 -50.64 -9.76
N THR A 231 -52.34 -50.08 -10.50
CA THR A 231 -52.16 -49.59 -11.88
C THR A 231 -51.19 -48.41 -11.91
N ARG A 232 -51.33 -47.46 -10.98
CA ARG A 232 -50.45 -46.29 -10.84
C ARG A 232 -49.01 -46.68 -10.49
N ALA A 233 -48.83 -47.63 -9.58
CA ALA A 233 -47.51 -48.14 -9.19
C ALA A 233 -46.81 -48.87 -10.37
N ALA A 234 -47.55 -49.69 -11.13
CA ALA A 234 -47.00 -50.37 -12.30
C ALA A 234 -46.57 -49.39 -13.41
N LEU A 235 -47.36 -48.34 -13.65
CA LEU A 235 -47.04 -47.30 -14.63
C LEU A 235 -45.81 -46.46 -14.22
N LYS A 236 -45.71 -46.08 -12.94
CA LYS A 236 -44.57 -45.33 -12.40
C LYS A 236 -43.25 -46.08 -12.57
N ASN A 237 -43.25 -47.39 -12.30
CA ASN A 237 -42.06 -48.22 -12.50
C ASN A 237 -41.66 -48.29 -13.99
N LYS A 238 -42.64 -48.42 -14.90
CA LYS A 238 -42.40 -48.46 -16.35
C LYS A 238 -41.85 -47.15 -16.91
N ILE A 239 -42.29 -46.00 -16.38
CA ILE A 239 -41.76 -44.67 -16.72
C ILE A 239 -40.30 -44.53 -16.28
N GLY A 240 -39.97 -44.97 -15.06
CA GLY A 240 -38.61 -44.93 -14.51
C GLY A 240 -37.60 -45.76 -15.30
N ASP A 241 -38.01 -46.91 -15.87
CA ASP A 241 -37.14 -47.76 -16.69
C ASP A 241 -36.88 -47.18 -18.10
N LEU A 242 -37.83 -46.45 -18.67
CA LEU A 242 -37.70 -45.84 -20.01
C LEU A 242 -36.83 -44.56 -20.02
N GLY A 243 -36.70 -43.85 -18.89
CA GLY A 243 -36.08 -42.51 -18.83
C GLY A 243 -34.59 -42.43 -18.44
N LYS A 244 -33.92 -43.54 -18.09
CA LYS A 244 -32.55 -43.50 -17.55
C LYS A 244 -31.44 -43.25 -18.60
N GLY A 245 -31.64 -43.67 -19.85
CA GLY A 245 -30.61 -43.53 -20.90
C GLY A 245 -30.53 -42.14 -21.52
N GLU A 246 -31.65 -41.44 -21.66
CA GLU A 246 -31.72 -40.12 -22.31
C GLU A 246 -31.29 -38.98 -21.36
N ALA A 247 -31.62 -39.09 -20.07
CA ALA A 247 -31.31 -38.06 -19.07
C ALA A 247 -29.80 -37.90 -18.80
N VAL A 248 -29.01 -38.98 -18.87
CA VAL A 248 -27.55 -38.95 -18.66
C VAL A 248 -26.84 -38.14 -19.76
N ALA A 249 -27.24 -38.33 -21.02
CA ALA A 249 -26.62 -37.63 -22.15
C ALA A 249 -26.98 -36.13 -22.16
N GLU A 250 -28.21 -35.78 -21.79
CA GLU A 250 -28.66 -34.40 -21.70
C GLU A 250 -27.98 -33.64 -20.54
N PHE A 251 -27.85 -34.27 -19.36
CA PHE A 251 -27.17 -33.69 -18.20
C PHE A 251 -25.71 -33.35 -18.48
N ALA A 252 -24.97 -34.27 -19.11
CA ALA A 252 -23.56 -34.06 -19.45
C ALA A 252 -23.35 -32.87 -20.41
N SER A 253 -24.28 -32.64 -21.35
CA SER A 253 -24.23 -31.50 -22.27
C SER A 253 -24.50 -30.17 -21.55
N GLN A 254 -25.48 -30.14 -20.65
CA GLN A 254 -25.84 -28.93 -19.90
C GLN A 254 -24.75 -28.53 -18.89
N LEU A 255 -24.17 -29.51 -18.17
CA LEU A 255 -23.07 -29.26 -17.25
C LEU A 255 -21.83 -28.67 -17.95
N LYS A 256 -21.56 -29.12 -19.19
CA LYS A 256 -20.48 -28.57 -20.01
C LYS A 256 -20.71 -27.10 -20.40
N LEU A 257 -21.95 -26.72 -20.75
CA LEU A 257 -22.30 -25.34 -21.07
C LEU A 257 -22.21 -24.43 -19.83
N LEU A 258 -22.66 -24.91 -18.68
CA LEU A 258 -22.54 -24.20 -17.40
C LEU A 258 -21.06 -23.89 -17.07
N ASN A 259 -20.18 -24.89 -17.18
CA ASN A 259 -18.74 -24.69 -16.95
C ASN A 259 -18.14 -23.61 -17.85
N GLN A 260 -18.53 -23.59 -19.13
CA GLN A 260 -18.05 -22.59 -20.09
C GLN A 260 -18.58 -21.18 -19.76
N ALA A 261 -19.84 -21.08 -19.33
CA ALA A 261 -20.44 -19.82 -18.91
C ALA A 261 -19.76 -19.23 -17.66
N VAL A 262 -19.45 -20.07 -16.66
CA VAL A 262 -18.75 -19.66 -15.43
C VAL A 262 -17.39 -19.03 -15.75
N VAL A 263 -16.59 -19.67 -16.62
CA VAL A 263 -15.28 -19.12 -17.04
C VAL A 263 -15.45 -17.78 -17.76
N ASN A 264 -16.36 -17.70 -18.74
CA ASN A 264 -16.60 -16.45 -19.47
C ASN A 264 -17.04 -15.31 -18.57
N TYR A 265 -17.93 -15.57 -17.60
CA TYR A 265 -18.41 -14.55 -16.68
C TYR A 265 -17.33 -14.10 -15.69
N LEU A 266 -16.50 -15.01 -15.19
CA LEU A 266 -15.37 -14.64 -14.33
C LEU A 266 -14.34 -13.76 -15.06
N ASP A 267 -14.11 -13.98 -16.35
CA ASP A 267 -13.19 -13.17 -17.16
C ASP A 267 -13.67 -11.74 -17.37
N VAL A 268 -14.99 -11.51 -17.48
CA VAL A 268 -15.58 -10.18 -17.66
C VAL A 268 -15.95 -9.48 -16.34
N CYS A 269 -15.68 -10.11 -15.20
CA CYS A 269 -15.80 -9.49 -13.88
C CYS A 269 -14.63 -8.54 -13.60
N ASP A 270 -14.89 -7.25 -13.79
CA ASP A 270 -14.00 -6.12 -13.49
C ASP A 270 -14.40 -5.34 -12.23
N THR A 271 -15.62 -5.55 -11.71
CA THR A 271 -16.08 -4.96 -10.44
C THR A 271 -16.69 -6.00 -9.48
N PRO A 272 -16.67 -5.75 -8.16
CA PRO A 272 -17.35 -6.60 -7.17
C PRO A 272 -18.85 -6.77 -7.45
N GLU A 273 -19.51 -5.71 -7.88
CA GLU A 273 -20.95 -5.69 -8.16
C GLU A 273 -21.29 -6.59 -9.36
N ARG A 274 -20.42 -6.63 -10.38
CA ARG A 274 -20.55 -7.55 -11.51
C ARG A 274 -20.35 -9.02 -11.11
N CYS A 275 -19.49 -9.28 -10.12
CA CYS A 275 -19.35 -10.64 -9.58
C CYS A 275 -20.68 -11.11 -8.97
N ASP A 276 -21.36 -10.27 -8.21
CA ASP A 276 -22.65 -10.59 -7.59
C ASP A 276 -23.77 -10.77 -8.63
N GLU A 277 -23.80 -9.92 -9.67
CA GLU A 277 -24.77 -10.02 -10.76
C GLU A 277 -24.64 -11.35 -11.52
N TYR A 278 -23.41 -11.71 -11.93
CA TYR A 278 -23.17 -12.94 -12.68
C TYR A 278 -23.27 -14.19 -11.80
N LEU A 279 -22.88 -14.11 -10.53
CA LEU A 279 -23.11 -15.18 -9.56
C LEU A 279 -24.61 -15.49 -9.47
N THR A 280 -25.45 -14.46 -9.34
CA THR A 280 -26.91 -14.63 -9.29
C THR A 280 -27.43 -15.29 -10.57
N LYS A 281 -26.96 -14.87 -11.75
CA LYS A 281 -27.33 -15.52 -13.03
C LYS A 281 -26.90 -16.99 -13.09
N MET A 282 -25.75 -17.35 -12.55
CA MET A 282 -25.29 -18.74 -12.48
C MET A 282 -26.07 -19.57 -11.46
N MET A 283 -26.43 -19.00 -10.32
CA MET A 283 -27.27 -19.68 -9.34
C MET A 283 -28.65 -20.02 -9.90
N VAL A 284 -29.26 -19.10 -10.66
CA VAL A 284 -30.54 -19.37 -11.35
C VAL A 284 -30.39 -20.51 -12.37
N GLN A 285 -29.32 -20.54 -13.15
CA GLN A 285 -29.09 -21.64 -14.11
C GLN A 285 -28.89 -23.00 -13.42
N ILE A 286 -28.21 -23.01 -12.27
CA ILE A 286 -28.03 -24.24 -11.48
C ILE A 286 -29.37 -24.69 -10.88
N GLU A 287 -30.18 -23.78 -10.35
CA GLU A 287 -31.53 -24.08 -9.85
C GLU A 287 -32.46 -24.61 -10.96
N GLU A 288 -32.41 -24.04 -12.15
CA GLU A 288 -33.14 -24.56 -13.32
C GLU A 288 -32.71 -25.99 -13.68
N MET A 289 -31.40 -26.29 -13.60
CA MET A 289 -30.89 -27.65 -13.80
C MET A 289 -31.35 -28.59 -12.67
N GLU A 290 -31.31 -28.16 -11.40
CA GLU A 290 -31.78 -28.97 -10.27
C GLU A 290 -33.26 -29.32 -10.42
N GLY A 291 -34.11 -28.36 -10.80
CA GLY A 291 -35.53 -28.61 -11.05
C GLY A 291 -35.78 -29.55 -12.22
N ARG A 292 -34.97 -29.47 -13.27
CA ARG A 292 -35.11 -30.29 -14.49
C ARG A 292 -34.65 -31.74 -14.31
N PHE A 293 -33.71 -31.99 -13.41
CA PHE A 293 -33.11 -33.31 -13.17
C PHE A 293 -33.42 -33.88 -11.76
N ALA A 294 -34.42 -33.32 -11.06
CA ALA A 294 -34.78 -33.66 -9.68
C ALA A 294 -35.12 -35.14 -9.45
N ASP A 295 -35.55 -35.87 -10.49
CA ASP A 295 -35.91 -37.29 -10.41
C ASP A 295 -34.70 -38.25 -10.35
N TYR A 296 -33.47 -37.73 -10.42
CA TYR A 296 -32.23 -38.52 -10.47
C TYR A 296 -31.24 -38.10 -9.37
N ASP A 297 -31.23 -38.84 -8.25
CA ASP A 297 -30.39 -38.54 -7.07
C ASP A 297 -28.89 -38.37 -7.39
N GLU A 298 -28.37 -39.07 -8.41
CA GLU A 298 -26.97 -38.99 -8.82
C GLU A 298 -26.58 -37.60 -9.37
N PHE A 299 -27.52 -36.89 -10.01
CA PHE A 299 -27.28 -35.56 -10.58
C PHE A 299 -27.40 -34.45 -9.52
N VAL A 300 -28.22 -34.66 -8.48
CA VAL A 300 -28.41 -33.72 -7.38
C VAL A 300 -27.10 -33.51 -6.61
N GLY A 301 -26.35 -34.59 -6.35
CA GLY A 301 -25.03 -34.50 -5.72
C GLY A 301 -24.04 -33.66 -6.54
N GLN A 302 -23.96 -33.91 -7.85
CA GLN A 302 -23.04 -33.18 -8.75
C GLN A 302 -23.41 -31.70 -8.89
N LEU A 303 -24.70 -31.36 -8.93
CA LEU A 303 -25.15 -29.95 -8.98
C LEU A 303 -24.88 -29.21 -7.68
N THR A 304 -24.97 -29.89 -6.53
CA THR A 304 -24.64 -29.32 -5.22
C THR A 304 -23.15 -28.97 -5.14
N GLU A 305 -22.26 -29.90 -5.52
CA GLU A 305 -20.81 -29.64 -5.60
C GLU A 305 -20.52 -28.48 -6.57
N LYS A 306 -21.19 -28.45 -7.72
CA LYS A 306 -21.00 -27.38 -8.71
C LYS A 306 -21.46 -26.02 -8.20
N ARG A 307 -22.55 -25.96 -7.44
CA ARG A 307 -23.03 -24.73 -6.78
C ARG A 307 -21.97 -24.16 -5.85
N GLU A 308 -21.39 -25.00 -4.99
CA GLU A 308 -20.33 -24.59 -4.08
C GLU A 308 -19.08 -24.11 -4.83
N GLU A 309 -18.67 -24.81 -5.88
CA GLU A 309 -17.52 -24.44 -6.72
C GLU A 309 -17.71 -23.06 -7.38
N VAL A 310 -18.89 -22.82 -7.97
CA VAL A 310 -19.21 -21.55 -8.63
C VAL A 310 -19.27 -20.42 -7.61
N TYR A 311 -19.93 -20.64 -6.46
CA TYR A 311 -19.97 -19.65 -5.38
C TYR A 311 -18.57 -19.29 -4.90
N GLY A 312 -17.72 -20.28 -4.62
CA GLY A 312 -16.34 -20.07 -4.18
C GLY A 312 -15.49 -19.32 -5.20
N ALA A 313 -15.66 -19.58 -6.50
CA ALA A 313 -14.91 -18.91 -7.56
C ALA A 313 -15.28 -17.42 -7.71
N PHE A 314 -16.58 -17.09 -7.67
CA PHE A 314 -17.03 -15.69 -7.74
C PHE A 314 -16.68 -14.90 -6.49
N GLU A 315 -16.79 -15.50 -5.30
CA GLU A 315 -16.35 -14.85 -4.05
C GLU A 315 -14.84 -14.60 -4.03
N ALA A 316 -14.02 -15.56 -4.47
CA ALA A 316 -12.57 -15.37 -4.58
C ALA A 316 -12.22 -14.22 -5.55
N ARG A 317 -12.90 -14.14 -6.70
CA ARG A 317 -12.70 -13.05 -7.68
C ARG A 317 -13.13 -11.71 -7.11
N LYS A 318 -14.28 -11.65 -6.43
CA LYS A 318 -14.79 -10.45 -5.76
C LYS A 318 -13.80 -9.95 -4.71
N GLN A 319 -13.28 -10.85 -3.87
CA GLN A 319 -12.28 -10.51 -2.86
C GLN A 319 -11.00 -9.94 -3.49
N GLN A 320 -10.49 -10.54 -4.56
CA GLN A 320 -9.33 -10.02 -5.29
C GLN A 320 -9.56 -8.59 -5.82
N LEU A 321 -10.73 -8.31 -6.38
CA LEU A 321 -11.08 -6.97 -6.89
C LEU A 321 -11.21 -5.93 -5.77
N VAL A 322 -11.81 -6.31 -4.62
CA VAL A 322 -11.91 -5.44 -3.44
C VAL A 322 -10.51 -5.12 -2.88
N GLU A 323 -9.64 -6.12 -2.76
CA GLU A 323 -8.26 -5.92 -2.29
C GLU A 323 -7.45 -5.03 -3.24
N ALA A 324 -7.58 -5.23 -4.55
CA ALA A 324 -6.92 -4.40 -5.55
C ALA A 324 -7.41 -2.94 -5.49
N ARG A 325 -8.72 -2.72 -5.35
CA ARG A 325 -9.34 -1.39 -5.17
C ARG A 325 -8.82 -0.71 -3.89
N SER A 326 -8.82 -1.43 -2.76
CA SER A 326 -8.33 -0.92 -1.47
C SER A 326 -6.84 -0.56 -1.52
N ARG A 327 -6.00 -1.40 -2.14
CA ARG A 327 -4.56 -1.16 -2.30
C ARG A 327 -4.29 0.07 -3.15
N ARG A 328 -5.03 0.24 -4.25
CA ARG A 328 -4.91 1.42 -5.13
C ARG A 328 -5.33 2.70 -4.39
N ALA A 329 -6.43 2.67 -3.65
CA ALA A 329 -6.88 3.80 -2.85
C ALA A 329 -5.86 4.18 -1.75
N ALA A 330 -5.25 3.19 -1.09
CA ALA A 330 -4.20 3.42 -0.10
C ALA A 330 -2.93 4.08 -0.72
N ALA A 331 -2.50 3.62 -1.89
CA ALA A 331 -1.35 4.20 -2.59
C ALA A 331 -1.61 5.65 -3.03
N LEU A 332 -2.82 5.95 -3.52
CA LEU A 332 -3.28 7.30 -3.87
C LEU A 332 -3.31 8.22 -2.64
N ALA A 333 -3.82 7.75 -1.52
CA ALA A 333 -3.86 8.51 -0.27
C ALA A 333 -2.45 8.86 0.25
N GLN A 334 -1.53 7.88 0.25
CA GLN A 334 -0.12 8.14 0.61
C GLN A 334 0.56 9.14 -0.33
N ALA A 335 0.23 9.11 -1.62
CA ALA A 335 0.72 10.10 -2.57
C ALA A 335 0.18 11.50 -2.25
N ALA A 336 -1.13 11.62 -1.97
CA ALA A 336 -1.75 12.88 -1.56
C ALA A 336 -1.12 13.44 -0.29
N GLU A 337 -0.91 12.63 0.76
CA GLU A 337 -0.25 13.09 2.00
C GLU A 337 1.16 13.64 1.78
N ARG A 338 1.95 13.05 0.87
CA ARG A 338 3.28 13.56 0.54
C ARG A 338 3.18 14.90 -0.19
N ILE A 339 2.24 15.03 -1.13
CA ILE A 339 2.03 16.27 -1.87
C ILE A 339 1.50 17.38 -0.93
N LEU A 340 0.56 17.06 -0.04
CA LEU A 340 0.03 17.99 0.97
C LEU A 340 1.12 18.50 1.91
N ARG A 341 2.06 17.64 2.33
CA ARG A 341 3.26 18.08 3.08
C ARG A 341 4.11 19.07 2.29
N GLY A 342 4.35 18.80 1.00
CA GLY A 342 5.06 19.72 0.11
C GLY A 342 4.35 21.05 -0.09
N ILE A 343 3.03 21.02 -0.32
CA ILE A 343 2.17 22.22 -0.41
C ILE A 343 2.29 23.05 0.87
N LYS A 344 2.18 22.42 2.05
CA LYS A 344 2.30 23.13 3.34
C LYS A 344 3.63 23.88 3.44
N THR A 345 4.77 23.21 3.19
CA THR A 345 6.09 23.84 3.22
C THR A 345 6.24 24.97 2.20
N ARG A 346 5.70 24.79 0.99
CA ARG A 346 5.76 25.83 -0.06
C ARG A 346 4.96 27.06 0.33
N VAL A 347 3.74 26.87 0.82
CA VAL A 347 2.83 27.95 1.17
C VAL A 347 3.35 28.75 2.36
N GLU A 348 4.04 28.11 3.32
CA GLU A 348 4.71 28.78 4.45
C GLU A 348 5.77 29.81 3.98
N SER A 349 6.37 29.64 2.79
CA SER A 349 7.36 30.57 2.23
C SER A 349 6.79 31.79 1.49
N LEU A 350 5.48 31.82 1.21
CA LEU A 350 4.84 32.89 0.47
C LEU A 350 4.64 34.14 1.35
N LYS A 351 4.73 35.33 0.75
CA LYS A 351 4.81 36.60 1.49
C LYS A 351 3.52 37.42 1.41
N GLU A 352 2.68 37.16 0.42
CA GLU A 352 1.41 37.85 0.22
C GLU A 352 0.22 36.90 0.15
N VAL A 353 -0.93 37.35 0.67
CA VAL A 353 -2.19 36.56 0.64
C VAL A 353 -2.60 36.26 -0.81
N ASN A 354 -2.37 37.18 -1.73
CA ASN A 354 -2.64 36.98 -3.16
C ASN A 354 -1.77 35.89 -3.78
N GLU A 355 -0.51 35.74 -3.35
CA GLU A 355 0.37 34.65 -3.81
C GLU A 355 -0.16 33.29 -3.34
N ILE A 356 -0.64 33.20 -2.09
CA ILE A 356 -1.27 32.00 -1.55
C ILE A 356 -2.51 31.63 -2.38
N HIS A 357 -3.39 32.60 -2.64
CA HIS A 357 -4.58 32.36 -3.46
C HIS A 357 -4.23 31.94 -4.89
N GLY A 358 -3.21 32.56 -5.51
CA GLY A 358 -2.73 32.18 -6.85
C GLY A 358 -2.16 30.76 -6.90
N TYR A 359 -1.38 30.38 -5.89
CA TYR A 359 -0.84 29.03 -5.74
C TYR A 359 -1.97 27.98 -5.64
N PHE A 360 -2.96 28.19 -4.77
CA PHE A 360 -4.11 27.28 -4.63
C PHE A 360 -5.06 27.28 -5.85
N ALA A 361 -5.00 28.29 -6.71
CA ALA A 361 -5.83 28.34 -7.91
C ALA A 361 -5.25 27.49 -9.05
N SER A 362 -3.92 27.48 -9.23
CA SER A 362 -3.30 27.09 -10.50
C SER A 362 -1.97 26.34 -10.40
N ASP A 363 -1.48 25.99 -9.21
CA ASP A 363 -0.24 25.23 -9.09
C ASP A 363 -0.44 23.74 -9.39
N LEU A 364 0.55 23.13 -10.05
CA LEU A 364 0.57 21.73 -10.44
C LEU A 364 0.39 20.76 -9.25
N MET A 365 0.94 21.08 -8.08
CA MET A 365 0.78 20.23 -6.89
C MET A 365 -0.68 20.21 -6.41
N ILE A 366 -1.38 21.34 -6.54
CA ILE A 366 -2.79 21.45 -6.16
C ILE A 366 -3.68 20.69 -7.14
N GLU A 367 -3.41 20.83 -8.45
CA GLU A 367 -4.08 20.05 -9.49
C GLU A 367 -3.88 18.55 -9.24
N LYS A 368 -2.66 18.12 -8.94
CA LYS A 368 -2.37 16.70 -8.64
C LYS A 368 -3.16 16.18 -7.45
N VAL A 369 -3.36 16.98 -6.40
CA VAL A 369 -4.22 16.60 -5.27
C VAL A 369 -5.68 16.47 -5.73
N ARG A 370 -6.19 17.40 -6.55
CA ARG A 370 -7.55 17.32 -7.09
C ARG A 370 -7.75 16.08 -7.97
N ASP A 371 -6.77 15.74 -8.82
CA ASP A 371 -6.78 14.51 -9.64
C ASP A 371 -6.83 13.25 -8.76
N ILE A 372 -6.10 13.24 -7.64
CA ILE A 372 -6.12 12.11 -6.70
C ILE A 372 -7.48 12.00 -6.02
N VAL A 373 -8.09 13.11 -5.64
CA VAL A 373 -9.44 13.14 -5.07
C VAL A 373 -10.47 12.60 -6.07
N GLU A 374 -10.38 12.98 -7.34
CA GLU A 374 -11.25 12.45 -8.40
C GLU A 374 -11.07 10.92 -8.55
N GLN A 375 -9.83 10.45 -8.64
CA GLN A 375 -9.55 9.00 -8.71
C GLN A 375 -10.02 8.22 -7.48
N LEU A 376 -9.93 8.80 -6.28
CA LEU A 376 -10.45 8.18 -5.06
C LEU A 376 -11.99 8.16 -5.04
N SER A 377 -12.63 9.20 -5.59
CA SER A 377 -14.08 9.26 -5.76
C SER A 377 -14.58 8.19 -6.74
N ASP A 378 -13.85 7.99 -7.85
CA ASP A 378 -14.16 6.92 -8.83
C ASP A 378 -14.01 5.53 -8.19
N LEU A 379 -13.06 5.39 -7.26
CA LEU A 379 -12.89 4.19 -6.42
C LEU A 379 -13.87 4.15 -5.24
N GLY A 380 -14.84 5.06 -5.14
CA GLY A 380 -15.88 5.10 -4.09
C GLY A 380 -15.36 5.19 -2.65
N ASP A 381 -14.16 5.73 -2.42
CA ASP A 381 -13.58 5.91 -1.08
C ASP A 381 -13.87 7.32 -0.54
N ALA A 382 -15.14 7.57 -0.21
CA ALA A 382 -15.63 8.89 0.19
C ALA A 382 -14.93 9.44 1.47
N VAL A 383 -14.50 8.56 2.37
CA VAL A 383 -13.85 8.95 3.62
C VAL A 383 -12.50 9.60 3.34
N ARG A 384 -11.67 8.99 2.48
CA ARG A 384 -10.36 9.55 2.13
C ARG A 384 -10.46 10.79 1.25
N VAL A 385 -11.47 10.87 0.38
CA VAL A 385 -11.80 12.09 -0.39
C VAL A 385 -12.03 13.25 0.57
N ASP A 386 -12.92 13.09 1.56
CA ASP A 386 -13.26 14.15 2.50
C ASP A 386 -12.07 14.57 3.38
N ASP A 387 -11.26 13.62 3.84
CA ASP A 387 -10.05 13.91 4.61
C ASP A 387 -9.03 14.74 3.81
N ILE A 388 -8.69 14.32 2.58
CA ILE A 388 -7.74 15.04 1.73
C ILE A 388 -8.26 16.45 1.39
N GLN A 389 -9.55 16.59 1.07
CA GLN A 389 -10.16 17.91 0.79
C GLN A 389 -10.15 18.80 2.03
N SER A 390 -10.47 18.25 3.20
CA SER A 390 -10.45 18.95 4.49
C SER A 390 -9.04 19.41 4.86
N GLN A 391 -8.02 18.56 4.67
CA GLN A 391 -6.62 18.92 4.87
C GLN A 391 -6.17 20.03 3.93
N LEU A 392 -6.50 19.94 2.64
CA LEU A 392 -6.14 20.98 1.66
C LEU A 392 -6.78 22.33 2.01
N LYS A 393 -8.06 22.33 2.43
CA LYS A 393 -8.77 23.52 2.89
C LYS A 393 -8.12 24.11 4.15
N THR A 394 -7.77 23.24 5.11
CA THR A 394 -7.12 23.64 6.37
C THR A 394 -5.77 24.28 6.11
N ILE A 395 -4.93 23.70 5.24
CA ILE A 395 -3.63 24.28 4.86
C ILE A 395 -3.80 25.68 4.29
N ARG A 396 -4.81 25.91 3.43
CA ARG A 396 -5.08 27.23 2.86
C ARG A 396 -5.47 28.25 3.92
N GLU A 397 -6.40 27.90 4.79
CA GLU A 397 -6.92 28.80 5.83
C GLU A 397 -5.84 29.12 6.89
N ASP A 398 -5.06 28.12 7.30
CA ASP A 398 -3.96 28.27 8.23
C ASP A 398 -2.84 29.11 7.64
N ALA A 399 -2.50 28.91 6.36
CA ALA A 399 -1.49 29.70 5.68
C ALA A 399 -1.80 31.21 5.66
N VAL A 400 -3.03 31.57 5.29
CA VAL A 400 -3.47 32.98 5.27
C VAL A 400 -3.42 33.57 6.68
N ARG A 401 -3.82 32.78 7.69
CA ARG A 401 -3.80 33.20 9.10
C ARG A 401 -2.37 33.39 9.61
N GLN A 402 -1.50 32.41 9.40
CA GLN A 402 -0.10 32.47 9.80
C GLN A 402 0.66 33.62 9.12
N LEU A 403 0.33 33.92 7.85
CA LEU A 403 0.94 35.05 7.16
C LEU A 403 0.56 36.39 7.79
N LYS A 404 -0.70 36.59 8.17
CA LYS A 404 -1.15 37.81 8.88
C LYS A 404 -0.45 37.94 10.23
N ASP A 405 -0.44 36.87 11.03
CA ASP A 405 0.29 36.80 12.30
C ASP A 405 1.76 37.18 12.13
N ARG A 406 2.40 36.68 11.06
CA ARG A 406 3.81 36.91 10.77
C ARG A 406 4.08 38.38 10.45
N LYS A 407 3.24 38.99 9.61
CA LYS A 407 3.35 40.42 9.26
C LYS A 407 3.16 41.34 10.46
N ASP A 408 2.35 40.93 11.43
CA ASP A 408 2.07 41.74 12.62
C ASP A 408 3.15 41.64 13.71
N LEU A 409 3.78 40.46 13.88
CA LEU A 409 4.74 40.20 14.98
C LEU A 409 6.21 40.30 14.58
N TYR A 410 6.55 40.01 13.33
CA TYR A 410 7.93 39.95 12.89
C TYR A 410 8.37 41.27 12.24
N GLU A 411 9.59 41.69 12.58
CA GLU A 411 10.30 42.82 11.99
C GLU A 411 11.57 42.30 11.28
N ASP A 412 12.09 43.06 10.31
CA ASP A 412 13.38 42.80 9.64
C ASP A 412 13.53 41.39 9.04
N GLY A 413 12.57 40.99 8.19
CA GLY A 413 12.66 39.75 7.40
C GLY A 413 12.60 38.46 8.23
N GLU A 414 11.70 38.38 9.21
CA GLU A 414 11.43 37.22 10.07
C GLU A 414 12.51 36.88 11.12
N LYS A 415 13.57 37.68 11.21
CA LYS A 415 14.67 37.44 12.17
C LYS A 415 14.42 38.02 13.56
N ILE A 416 13.49 38.97 13.67
CA ILE A 416 13.17 39.67 14.90
C ILE A 416 11.68 39.59 15.17
N ILE A 417 11.28 39.27 16.41
CA ILE A 417 9.90 39.42 16.89
C ILE A 417 9.82 40.57 17.90
N ARG A 418 8.77 41.37 17.80
CA ARG A 418 8.42 42.36 18.82
C ARG A 418 7.34 41.83 19.77
N LEU A 419 7.67 41.69 21.05
CA LEU A 419 6.70 41.40 22.12
C LEU A 419 6.66 42.61 23.06
N GLY A 420 5.58 43.41 22.97
CA GLY A 420 5.49 44.70 23.64
C GLY A 420 6.59 45.68 23.19
N ASN A 421 7.38 46.18 24.14
CA ASN A 421 8.48 47.12 23.87
C ASN A 421 9.82 46.43 23.56
N HIS A 422 9.88 45.09 23.57
CA HIS A 422 11.12 44.34 23.45
C HIS A 422 11.20 43.60 22.11
N ARG A 423 12.42 43.55 21.55
CA ARG A 423 12.75 42.85 20.31
C ARG A 423 13.55 41.60 20.62
N PHE A 424 13.18 40.46 20.04
CA PHE A 424 13.82 39.17 20.28
C PHE A 424 14.34 38.58 18.97
N ALA A 425 15.56 38.03 18.98
CA ALA A 425 16.07 37.27 17.84
C ALA A 425 15.38 35.91 17.76
N VAL A 426 14.92 35.56 16.56
CA VAL A 426 14.24 34.30 16.27
C VAL A 426 15.26 33.28 15.77
N ASN A 427 15.20 32.06 16.30
CA ASN A 427 15.95 30.95 15.71
C ASN A 427 15.13 30.33 14.56
N THR A 428 15.65 30.43 13.34
CA THR A 428 15.02 29.88 12.14
C THR A 428 15.56 28.50 11.77
N GLN A 429 16.56 27.99 12.49
CA GLN A 429 17.08 26.64 12.23
C GLN A 429 16.05 25.60 12.68
N PRO A 430 15.69 24.62 11.82
CA PRO A 430 14.78 23.57 12.20
C PRO A 430 15.40 22.74 13.33
N PHE A 431 14.62 22.50 14.40
CA PHE A 431 15.03 21.62 15.49
C PHE A 431 15.05 20.17 15.00
N ASP A 432 16.24 19.60 14.89
CA ASP A 432 16.48 18.24 14.42
C ASP A 432 17.77 17.66 15.01
N LEU A 433 17.86 16.33 15.01
CA LEU A 433 19.06 15.61 15.39
C LEU A 433 19.92 15.35 14.16
N THR A 434 21.17 15.81 14.24
CA THR A 434 22.15 15.64 13.18
C THR A 434 23.45 15.10 13.75
N THR A 435 24.39 14.75 12.88
CA THR A 435 25.74 14.38 13.30
C THR A 435 26.73 15.43 12.80
N VAL A 436 27.70 15.78 13.63
CA VAL A 436 28.80 16.67 13.28
C VAL A 436 30.12 16.06 13.70
N VAL A 437 31.18 16.30 12.93
CA VAL A 437 32.55 15.96 13.34
C VAL A 437 33.11 17.13 14.13
N ARG A 438 33.54 16.88 15.37
CA ARG A 438 34.10 17.88 16.27
C ARG A 438 35.31 17.29 16.97
N ASP A 439 36.43 18.01 16.92
CA ASP A 439 37.70 17.58 17.53
C ASP A 439 38.16 16.18 17.05
N GLY A 440 37.82 15.83 15.80
CA GLY A 440 38.13 14.53 15.17
C GLY A 440 37.14 13.40 15.50
N ASP A 441 36.16 13.63 16.37
CA ASP A 441 35.16 12.64 16.79
C ASP A 441 33.77 12.97 16.25
N MET A 442 32.99 11.94 15.91
CA MET A 442 31.59 12.13 15.51
C MET A 442 30.69 12.33 16.72
N HIS A 443 29.91 13.40 16.69
CA HIS A 443 28.96 13.77 17.75
C HIS A 443 27.55 13.87 17.18
N LEU A 444 26.57 13.43 17.94
CA LEU A 444 25.18 13.81 17.79
C LEU A 444 25.02 15.26 18.24
N HIS A 445 24.24 16.03 17.47
CA HIS A 445 23.99 17.43 17.73
C HIS A 445 22.51 17.75 17.49
N LEU A 446 21.87 18.35 18.49
CA LEU A 446 20.55 18.94 18.33
C LEU A 446 20.71 20.36 17.83
N THR A 447 20.28 20.60 16.59
CA THR A 447 20.42 21.90 15.91
C THR A 447 19.77 23.03 16.72
N GLY A 448 20.46 24.16 16.80
CA GLY A 448 20.00 25.33 17.56
C GLY A 448 20.23 25.27 19.07
N THR A 449 20.84 24.20 19.60
CA THR A 449 21.18 24.04 21.03
C THR A 449 22.69 23.89 21.24
N ASN A 450 23.14 23.74 22.48
CA ASN A 450 24.52 23.34 22.81
C ASN A 450 24.64 21.84 23.09
N PHE A 451 23.65 21.02 22.71
CA PHE A 451 23.70 19.58 22.89
C PHE A 451 24.76 18.97 21.96
N PHE A 452 25.75 18.29 22.54
CA PHE A 452 26.71 17.47 21.82
C PHE A 452 26.93 16.17 22.58
N GLU A 453 26.75 15.05 21.89
CA GLU A 453 26.97 13.73 22.48
C GLU A 453 27.86 12.90 21.56
N LYS A 454 29.02 12.49 22.06
CA LYS A 454 29.96 11.65 21.30
C LYS A 454 29.31 10.31 20.95
N ILE A 455 29.46 9.89 19.70
CA ILE A 455 29.04 8.57 19.23
C ILE A 455 30.16 7.58 19.51
N GLU A 456 29.88 6.56 20.32
CA GLU A 456 30.85 5.52 20.74
C GLU A 456 30.63 4.18 20.02
N ASP A 457 29.82 4.16 18.96
CA ASP A 457 29.49 2.95 18.19
C ASP A 457 30.75 2.39 17.48
N PRO A 458 31.22 1.17 17.83
CA PRO A 458 32.47 0.63 17.30
C PRO A 458 32.46 0.44 15.78
N GLU A 459 31.31 0.10 15.20
CA GLU A 459 31.18 -0.12 13.75
C GLU A 459 31.26 1.20 13.00
N LEU A 460 30.65 2.27 13.53
CA LEU A 460 30.81 3.61 12.96
C LEU A 460 32.26 4.10 13.07
N LEU A 461 32.93 3.87 14.21
CA LEU A 461 34.33 4.28 14.41
C LEU A 461 35.29 3.59 13.43
N ALA A 462 35.01 2.34 13.04
CA ALA A 462 35.78 1.64 12.00
C ALA A 462 35.69 2.30 10.61
N THR A 463 34.76 3.24 10.40
CA THR A 463 34.59 3.98 9.14
C THR A 463 35.26 5.36 9.13
N HIS A 464 36.11 5.68 10.11
CA HIS A 464 36.73 7.00 10.26
C HIS A 464 37.35 7.59 8.98
N GLU A 465 37.99 6.77 8.15
CA GLU A 465 38.66 7.20 6.91
C GLU A 465 37.72 7.86 5.88
N VAL A 466 36.40 7.62 5.96
CA VAL A 466 35.42 8.12 4.98
C VAL A 466 34.47 9.18 5.56
N TRP A 467 34.70 9.66 6.79
CA TRP A 467 33.80 10.62 7.45
C TRP A 467 33.72 11.98 6.77
N GLU A 468 34.83 12.44 6.20
CA GLU A 468 34.92 13.72 5.45
C GLU A 468 34.53 13.57 3.97
N GLN A 469 34.23 12.34 3.53
CA GLN A 469 33.87 12.08 2.15
C GLN A 469 32.44 12.55 1.86
N GLY A 470 32.25 13.31 0.78
CA GLY A 470 30.94 13.84 0.40
C GLY A 470 30.08 12.84 -0.37
N PHE A 471 30.68 12.08 -1.29
CA PHE A 471 29.99 11.17 -2.22
C PHE A 471 30.74 9.85 -2.34
N VAL A 472 30.03 8.75 -2.61
CA VAL A 472 30.63 7.42 -2.80
C VAL A 472 31.57 7.35 -4.01
N SER A 473 31.41 8.24 -4.98
CA SER A 473 32.13 8.32 -6.25
C SER A 473 33.33 9.28 -6.23
N GLU A 474 33.59 9.98 -5.12
CA GLU A 474 34.67 10.95 -5.01
C GLU A 474 35.41 10.87 -3.68
N ASN A 475 36.73 10.93 -3.72
CA ASN A 475 37.54 11.31 -2.58
C ASN A 475 38.77 12.08 -3.08
N ASN A 476 39.71 12.34 -2.18
CA ASN A 476 40.95 13.03 -2.48
C ASN A 476 41.80 12.38 -3.60
N GLU A 477 41.64 11.10 -3.89
CA GLU A 477 42.43 10.34 -4.87
C GLU A 477 41.61 9.83 -6.05
N VAL A 478 40.29 9.96 -6.01
CA VAL A 478 39.35 9.45 -7.01
C VAL A 478 38.38 10.56 -7.37
N TYR A 479 38.41 10.99 -8.63
CA TYR A 479 37.47 11.95 -9.17
C TYR A 479 36.18 11.25 -9.65
N ARG A 480 35.02 11.91 -9.51
CA ARG A 480 33.73 11.43 -10.00
C ARG A 480 33.75 10.97 -11.45
N GLY A 481 34.35 11.75 -12.36
CA GLY A 481 34.43 11.39 -13.78
C GLY A 481 35.22 10.10 -14.02
N GLU A 482 36.27 9.86 -13.22
CA GLU A 482 37.05 8.62 -13.28
C GLU A 482 36.24 7.42 -12.81
N TYR A 483 35.54 7.56 -11.68
CA TYR A 483 34.73 6.49 -11.13
C TYR A 483 33.58 6.10 -12.08
N LEU A 484 32.92 7.10 -12.69
CA LEU A 484 31.87 6.88 -13.68
C LEU A 484 32.38 6.14 -14.93
N ALA A 485 33.51 6.58 -15.49
CA ALA A 485 34.13 5.92 -16.64
C ALA A 485 34.52 4.47 -16.34
N PHE A 486 35.04 4.21 -15.13
CA PHE A 486 35.41 2.86 -14.69
C PHE A 486 34.21 1.94 -14.48
N GLU A 487 33.13 2.42 -13.86
CA GLU A 487 31.91 1.63 -13.68
C GLU A 487 31.28 1.26 -15.03
N ILE A 488 31.33 2.16 -16.03
CA ILE A 488 30.92 1.85 -17.41
C ILE A 488 31.83 0.78 -18.02
N PHE A 489 33.15 0.98 -17.96
CA PHE A 489 34.13 0.05 -18.52
C PHE A 489 34.00 -1.37 -17.91
N ARG A 490 33.74 -1.47 -16.61
CA ARG A 490 33.52 -2.76 -15.95
C ARG A 490 32.22 -3.45 -16.33
N SER A 491 31.23 -2.68 -16.78
CA SER A 491 29.90 -3.16 -17.12
C SER A 491 29.78 -3.52 -18.60
N LEU A 492 30.85 -3.40 -19.40
CA LEU A 492 30.87 -3.75 -20.83
C LEU A 492 30.29 -5.14 -21.08
N GLY A 493 29.40 -5.25 -22.08
CA GLY A 493 28.73 -6.51 -22.44
C GLY A 493 27.62 -6.95 -21.47
N SER A 494 27.26 -6.12 -20.48
CA SER A 494 26.05 -6.33 -19.66
C SER A 494 24.77 -5.95 -20.41
N ALA A 495 23.61 -6.27 -19.85
CA ALA A 495 22.31 -5.96 -20.48
C ALA A 495 22.13 -4.47 -20.81
N ASP A 496 22.74 -3.57 -20.01
CA ASP A 496 22.55 -2.12 -20.11
C ASP A 496 23.72 -1.37 -20.76
N VAL A 497 24.86 -2.05 -20.98
CA VAL A 497 26.09 -1.43 -21.49
C VAL A 497 26.60 -2.20 -22.72
N PRO A 498 26.73 -1.54 -23.89
CA PRO A 498 27.25 -2.14 -25.11
C PRO A 498 28.65 -2.75 -24.96
N GLU A 499 29.03 -3.55 -25.95
CA GLU A 499 30.39 -4.07 -26.06
C GLU A 499 31.40 -2.93 -26.31
N ALA A 500 32.67 -3.16 -25.96
CA ALA A 500 33.75 -2.17 -26.08
C ALA A 500 33.83 -1.53 -27.47
N GLU A 501 33.77 -2.35 -28.52
CA GLU A 501 33.88 -1.89 -29.92
C GLU A 501 32.71 -0.99 -30.33
N GLN A 502 31.51 -1.25 -29.80
CA GLN A 502 30.33 -0.43 -30.08
C GLN A 502 30.48 0.95 -29.44
N LEU A 503 30.87 1.03 -28.16
CA LEU A 503 31.12 2.31 -27.50
C LEU A 503 32.28 3.07 -28.17
N ARG A 504 33.32 2.36 -28.58
CA ARG A 504 34.47 2.94 -29.28
C ARG A 504 34.09 3.53 -30.65
N SER A 505 33.12 2.95 -31.33
CA SER A 505 32.62 3.43 -32.63
C SER A 505 31.69 4.65 -32.56
N MET A 506 31.11 4.94 -31.38
CA MET A 506 30.24 6.11 -31.18
C MET A 506 31.02 7.41 -31.40
N ASN A 507 30.38 8.42 -31.97
CA ASN A 507 30.95 9.78 -31.95
C ASN A 507 30.89 10.38 -30.53
N ASP A 508 31.45 11.57 -30.35
CA ASP A 508 31.57 12.19 -29.01
C ASP A 508 30.21 12.54 -28.40
N ASP A 509 29.27 13.08 -29.20
CA ASP A 509 27.93 13.42 -28.73
C ASP A 509 27.13 12.17 -28.33
N GLU A 510 27.25 11.10 -29.11
CA GLU A 510 26.63 9.80 -28.82
C GLU A 510 27.20 9.17 -27.54
N LEU A 511 28.52 9.22 -27.36
CA LEU A 511 29.17 8.69 -26.15
C LEU A 511 28.76 9.49 -24.92
N VAL A 512 28.73 10.82 -24.99
CA VAL A 512 28.26 11.67 -23.89
C VAL A 512 26.79 11.40 -23.58
N ALA A 513 25.93 11.27 -24.59
CA ALA A 513 24.52 10.93 -24.39
C ALA A 513 24.35 9.54 -23.73
N PHE A 514 25.19 8.57 -24.10
CA PHE A 514 25.24 7.27 -23.44
C PHE A 514 25.67 7.39 -21.96
N VAL A 515 26.76 8.11 -21.67
CA VAL A 515 27.23 8.33 -20.30
C VAL A 515 26.16 9.05 -19.48
N GLN A 516 25.46 10.05 -20.03
CA GLN A 516 24.35 10.74 -19.35
C GLN A 516 23.22 9.78 -18.96
N ARG A 517 22.88 8.84 -19.86
CA ARG A 517 21.86 7.83 -19.58
C ARG A 517 22.31 6.87 -18.47
N PHE A 518 23.57 6.44 -18.49
CA PHE A 518 24.15 5.57 -17.45
C PHE A 518 24.26 6.27 -16.09
N MET A 519 24.56 7.57 -16.11
CA MET A 519 24.65 8.45 -14.94
C MET A 519 23.27 8.72 -14.31
N GLY A 520 22.22 8.83 -15.13
CA GLY A 520 20.86 9.22 -14.73
C GLY A 520 20.31 8.55 -13.45
N PRO A 521 20.31 7.20 -13.33
CA PRO A 521 19.78 6.54 -12.14
C PRO A 521 20.66 6.65 -10.88
N ARG A 522 21.90 7.15 -10.98
CA ARG A 522 22.93 7.12 -9.92
C ARG A 522 23.01 8.42 -9.11
N PHE A 523 21.86 8.89 -8.60
CA PHE A 523 21.78 10.16 -7.88
C PHE A 523 22.65 10.20 -6.61
N ALA A 524 22.83 9.07 -5.92
CA ALA A 524 23.64 8.97 -4.71
C ALA A 524 25.14 9.20 -4.97
N GLU A 525 25.58 9.09 -6.23
CA GLU A 525 26.96 9.32 -6.66
C GLU A 525 27.23 10.79 -7.00
N GLY A 526 26.25 11.70 -6.84
CA GLY A 526 26.51 13.15 -6.84
C GLY A 526 27.00 13.74 -8.16
N TYR A 527 26.69 13.13 -9.31
CA TYR A 527 27.14 13.65 -10.60
C TYR A 527 26.42 14.95 -11.01
N VAL A 528 27.18 15.82 -11.66
CA VAL A 528 26.71 17.06 -12.31
C VAL A 528 26.76 16.89 -13.82
N LYS A 529 25.60 17.00 -14.46
CA LYS A 529 25.42 16.97 -15.92
C LYS A 529 26.13 18.14 -16.59
N GLY A 530 26.75 17.89 -17.75
CA GLY A 530 27.62 18.84 -18.46
C GLY A 530 29.03 18.97 -17.90
N VAL A 531 29.37 18.22 -16.85
CA VAL A 531 30.71 18.22 -16.23
C VAL A 531 31.23 16.79 -16.15
N HIS A 532 30.58 15.94 -15.36
CA HIS A 532 31.10 14.60 -15.06
C HIS A 532 30.82 13.60 -16.17
N ASP A 533 29.70 13.76 -16.87
CA ASP A 533 29.35 13.01 -18.09
C ASP A 533 30.31 13.32 -19.24
N HIS A 534 30.64 14.60 -19.43
CA HIS A 534 31.64 15.05 -20.40
C HIS A 534 33.04 14.51 -20.07
N ASP A 535 33.52 14.72 -18.85
CA ASP A 535 34.84 14.25 -18.42
C ASP A 535 34.93 12.71 -18.45
N ALA A 536 33.88 12.01 -18.02
CA ALA A 536 33.84 10.55 -18.06
C ALA A 536 33.84 10.01 -19.50
N ALA A 537 33.21 10.70 -20.46
CA ALA A 537 33.28 10.30 -21.88
C ALA A 537 34.71 10.39 -22.44
N ILE A 538 35.45 11.47 -22.10
CA ILE A 538 36.87 11.62 -22.47
C ILE A 538 37.71 10.49 -21.87
N LEU A 539 37.54 10.24 -20.57
CA LEU A 539 38.26 9.19 -19.85
C LEU A 539 37.92 7.81 -20.41
N LEU A 540 36.65 7.51 -20.64
CA LEU A 540 36.17 6.24 -21.17
C LEU A 540 36.71 5.96 -22.57
N ARG A 541 36.72 6.96 -23.46
CA ARG A 541 37.31 6.82 -24.81
C ARG A 541 38.78 6.40 -24.71
N ALA A 542 39.55 7.11 -23.89
CA ALA A 542 40.97 6.80 -23.70
C ALA A 542 41.18 5.39 -23.15
N ILE A 543 40.35 4.95 -22.20
CA ILE A 543 40.42 3.60 -21.63
C ILE A 543 40.11 2.54 -22.71
N LEU A 544 39.06 2.74 -23.52
CA LEU A 544 38.68 1.81 -24.60
C LEU A 544 39.76 1.73 -25.68
N ASP A 545 40.36 2.86 -26.07
CA ASP A 545 41.45 2.89 -27.05
C ASP A 545 42.71 2.18 -26.54
N MET A 546 43.04 2.35 -25.26
CA MET A 546 44.14 1.65 -24.61
C MET A 546 43.84 0.15 -24.51
N ASP A 547 42.66 -0.25 -24.01
CA ASP A 547 42.27 -1.65 -23.82
C ASP A 547 42.37 -2.48 -25.11
N ALA A 548 41.97 -1.88 -26.24
CA ALA A 548 42.04 -2.51 -27.56
C ALA A 548 43.48 -2.85 -28.02
N THR A 549 44.51 -2.20 -27.47
CA THR A 549 45.90 -2.34 -27.91
C THR A 549 46.84 -2.91 -26.85
N VAL A 550 46.54 -2.74 -25.57
CA VAL A 550 47.43 -3.15 -24.47
C VAL A 550 47.57 -4.67 -24.33
N GLY A 551 46.58 -5.47 -24.73
CA GLY A 551 46.67 -6.93 -24.64
C GLY A 551 47.00 -7.40 -23.21
N LEU A 552 48.02 -8.25 -23.05
CA LEU A 552 48.47 -8.70 -21.70
C LEU A 552 49.16 -7.61 -20.88
N LEU A 553 49.45 -6.45 -21.47
CA LEU A 553 49.95 -5.30 -20.73
C LEU A 553 48.88 -4.64 -19.84
N ARG A 554 47.61 -5.06 -19.93
CA ARG A 554 46.51 -4.63 -19.04
C ARG A 554 46.75 -4.93 -17.56
N TYR A 555 47.49 -6.01 -17.26
CA TYR A 555 47.89 -6.37 -15.89
C TYR A 555 49.05 -5.50 -15.44
N HIS A 556 49.10 -5.09 -14.18
CA HIS A 556 50.13 -4.18 -13.66
C HIS A 556 51.56 -4.75 -13.85
N PRO A 557 52.58 -3.96 -14.23
CA PRO A 557 53.92 -4.47 -14.51
C PRO A 557 54.55 -5.30 -13.38
N ARG A 558 54.29 -4.91 -12.12
CA ARG A 558 54.74 -5.67 -10.93
C ARG A 558 54.05 -7.03 -10.78
N ALA A 559 52.78 -7.16 -11.17
CA ALA A 559 52.07 -8.44 -11.17
C ALA A 559 52.60 -9.36 -12.29
N ARG A 560 52.87 -8.80 -13.48
CA ARG A 560 53.54 -9.54 -14.57
C ARG A 560 54.91 -10.05 -14.16
N ALA A 561 55.69 -9.22 -13.45
CA ALA A 561 56.99 -9.60 -12.92
C ALA A 561 56.88 -10.70 -11.85
N LEU A 562 55.94 -10.58 -10.90
CA LEU A 562 55.66 -11.63 -9.89
C LEU A 562 55.36 -12.97 -10.56
N ALA A 563 54.45 -12.99 -11.53
CA ALA A 563 54.12 -14.19 -12.30
C ALA A 563 55.32 -14.80 -13.00
N GLN A 564 56.18 -13.97 -13.61
CA GLN A 564 57.40 -14.40 -14.28
C GLN A 564 58.42 -15.01 -13.31
N VAL A 565 58.69 -14.34 -12.19
CA VAL A 565 59.64 -14.81 -11.17
C VAL A 565 59.15 -16.12 -10.55
N PHE A 566 57.86 -16.18 -10.18
CA PHE A 566 57.23 -17.42 -9.73
C PHE A 566 57.41 -18.53 -10.76
N TRP A 567 57.13 -18.26 -12.04
CA TRP A 567 57.26 -19.25 -13.10
C TRP A 567 58.72 -19.69 -13.33
N MET A 568 59.70 -18.80 -13.16
CA MET A 568 61.12 -19.13 -13.20
C MET A 568 61.47 -20.13 -12.09
N GLN A 569 60.98 -19.91 -10.86
CA GLN A 569 61.22 -20.78 -9.71
C GLN A 569 60.39 -22.07 -9.72
N TYR A 570 59.23 -22.08 -10.37
CA TYR A 570 58.33 -23.23 -10.40
C TYR A 570 59.04 -24.47 -10.95
N ALA A 571 58.99 -25.56 -10.17
CA ALA A 571 59.78 -26.79 -10.28
C ALA A 571 60.24 -27.13 -11.71
N ASP A 572 61.54 -26.98 -11.96
CA ASP A 572 62.13 -27.32 -13.26
C ASP A 572 62.00 -28.83 -13.56
N GLY A 573 61.67 -29.16 -14.82
CA GLY A 573 61.55 -30.54 -15.30
C GLY A 573 60.18 -30.90 -15.87
N ARG A 574 59.70 -32.12 -15.58
CA ARG A 574 58.46 -32.66 -16.18
C ARG A 574 57.21 -31.90 -15.75
N ALA A 575 57.13 -31.46 -14.49
CA ALA A 575 55.95 -30.79 -13.93
C ALA A 575 55.64 -29.44 -14.64
N LYS A 576 56.63 -28.55 -14.74
CA LYS A 576 56.51 -27.27 -15.47
C LYS A 576 56.15 -27.45 -16.94
N ARG A 577 56.76 -28.44 -17.63
CA ARG A 577 56.43 -28.78 -19.02
C ARG A 577 54.99 -29.27 -19.18
N THR A 578 54.54 -30.14 -18.28
CA THR A 578 53.15 -30.62 -18.28
C THR A 578 52.16 -29.48 -18.01
N ALA A 579 52.44 -28.61 -17.04
CA ALA A 579 51.59 -27.46 -16.73
C ALA A 579 51.51 -26.48 -17.91
N ALA A 580 52.64 -26.12 -18.53
CA ALA A 580 52.67 -25.27 -19.72
C ALA A 580 51.91 -25.89 -20.90
N ALA A 581 52.09 -27.19 -21.14
CA ALA A 581 51.39 -27.91 -22.21
C ALA A 581 49.87 -28.00 -21.95
N ALA A 582 49.46 -28.20 -20.70
CA ALA A 582 48.05 -28.21 -20.31
C ALA A 582 47.41 -26.83 -20.54
N MET A 583 48.08 -25.74 -20.15
CA MET A 583 47.59 -24.38 -20.37
C MET A 583 47.53 -24.03 -21.87
N LYS A 584 48.57 -24.37 -22.63
CA LYS A 584 48.57 -24.19 -24.09
C LYS A 584 47.45 -24.99 -24.77
N GLY A 585 47.23 -26.24 -24.34
CA GLY A 585 46.12 -27.08 -24.80
C GLY A 585 44.76 -26.47 -24.45
N PHE A 586 44.61 -25.92 -23.24
CA PHE A 586 43.41 -25.19 -22.84
C PHE A 586 43.18 -23.92 -23.68
N GLY A 587 44.26 -23.20 -24.05
CA GLY A 587 44.19 -22.08 -24.99
C GLY A 587 43.54 -22.48 -26.32
N ALA A 588 43.95 -23.62 -26.90
CA ALA A 588 43.35 -24.16 -28.12
C ALA A 588 41.87 -24.57 -27.93
N VAL A 589 41.50 -25.09 -26.75
CA VAL A 589 40.09 -25.37 -26.42
C VAL A 589 39.29 -24.06 -26.39
N ARG A 590 39.84 -23.01 -25.78
CA ARG A 590 39.18 -21.69 -25.65
C ARG A 590 38.97 -21.00 -27.00
N GLU A 591 39.88 -21.16 -27.96
CA GLU A 591 39.71 -20.65 -29.32
C GLU A 591 38.48 -21.24 -30.03
N VAL A 592 38.15 -22.50 -29.73
CA VAL A 592 36.99 -23.19 -30.31
C VAL A 592 35.74 -23.03 -29.44
N PHE A 593 35.89 -22.97 -28.12
CA PHE A 593 34.81 -22.92 -27.13
C PHE A 593 35.07 -21.80 -26.09
N PRO A 594 34.74 -20.53 -26.40
CA PRO A 594 35.08 -19.38 -25.56
C PRO A 594 34.34 -19.29 -24.21
N ALA A 595 33.26 -20.06 -24.03
CA ALA A 595 32.37 -19.98 -22.85
C ALA A 595 32.59 -21.11 -21.81
N THR A 596 33.84 -21.55 -21.59
CA THR A 596 34.14 -22.64 -20.65
C THR A 596 34.28 -22.17 -19.20
N GLU A 597 33.41 -22.65 -18.30
CA GLU A 597 33.49 -22.35 -16.85
C GLU A 597 34.80 -22.81 -16.19
N GLN A 598 35.50 -23.77 -16.81
CA GLN A 598 36.76 -24.35 -16.35
C GLN A 598 37.91 -23.32 -16.28
N GLN A 599 37.82 -22.21 -17.01
CA GLN A 599 38.79 -21.11 -16.92
C GLN A 599 38.90 -20.55 -15.50
N ARG A 600 37.77 -20.41 -14.79
CA ARG A 600 37.75 -19.89 -13.42
C ARG A 600 38.55 -20.77 -12.47
N GLN A 601 38.49 -22.09 -12.64
CA GLN A 601 39.24 -23.04 -11.83
C GLN A 601 40.75 -22.94 -12.09
N TYR A 602 41.18 -22.84 -13.35
CA TYR A 602 42.60 -22.70 -13.68
C TYR A 602 43.20 -21.39 -13.13
N VAL A 603 42.46 -20.28 -13.26
CA VAL A 603 42.90 -18.99 -12.68
C VAL A 603 42.97 -19.09 -11.16
N ALA A 604 41.98 -19.69 -10.49
CA ALA A 604 42.00 -19.90 -9.04
C ALA A 604 43.19 -20.78 -8.58
N ASP A 605 43.50 -21.85 -9.32
CA ASP A 605 44.63 -22.72 -9.03
C ASP A 605 45.97 -21.96 -9.18
N MET A 606 46.12 -21.13 -10.23
CA MET A 606 47.32 -20.29 -10.41
C MET A 606 47.45 -19.25 -9.29
N ARG A 607 46.36 -18.60 -8.89
CA ARG A 607 46.34 -17.64 -7.78
C ARG A 607 46.78 -18.30 -6.47
N ARG A 608 46.30 -19.52 -6.17
CA ARG A 608 46.72 -20.27 -4.98
C ARG A 608 48.22 -20.58 -4.99
N LEU A 609 48.74 -21.07 -6.11
CA LEU A 609 50.17 -21.39 -6.21
C LEU A 609 51.07 -20.15 -6.05
N ILE A 610 50.66 -19.02 -6.62
CA ILE A 610 51.37 -17.75 -6.44
C ILE A 610 51.24 -17.25 -4.99
N ALA A 611 50.08 -17.41 -4.35
CA ALA A 611 49.88 -17.04 -2.95
C ALA A 611 50.81 -17.82 -2.02
N ASP A 612 50.92 -19.14 -2.21
CA ASP A 612 51.84 -20.00 -1.45
C ASP A 612 53.28 -19.50 -1.62
N TYR A 613 53.70 -19.21 -2.85
CA TYR A 613 55.02 -18.65 -3.13
C TYR A 613 55.26 -17.27 -2.49
N VAL A 614 54.25 -16.39 -2.48
CA VAL A 614 54.37 -15.08 -1.82
C VAL A 614 54.50 -15.24 -0.30
N GLY A 615 53.76 -16.18 0.30
CA GLY A 615 53.83 -16.52 1.73
C GLY A 615 55.18 -17.11 2.17
N ASP A 616 55.89 -17.81 1.30
CA ASP A 616 57.17 -18.49 1.57
C ASP A 616 58.41 -17.56 1.51
N GLY A 617 58.23 -16.23 1.44
CA GLY A 617 59.31 -15.25 1.58
C GLY A 617 59.68 -14.45 0.33
N SER A 618 58.84 -14.43 -0.71
CA SER A 618 59.01 -13.49 -1.83
C SER A 618 58.84 -12.04 -1.34
N ARG A 619 59.63 -11.08 -1.86
CA ARG A 619 59.48 -9.64 -1.54
C ARG A 619 58.49 -8.92 -2.46
N PHE A 620 57.39 -9.59 -2.83
CA PHE A 620 56.27 -9.00 -3.56
C PHE A 620 55.08 -8.76 -2.63
N ALA A 621 54.24 -7.80 -2.99
CA ALA A 621 53.10 -7.41 -2.17
C ALA A 621 51.90 -8.37 -2.43
N PRO A 622 51.17 -8.83 -1.41
CA PRO A 622 50.06 -9.79 -1.57
C PRO A 622 48.95 -9.31 -2.51
N GLU A 623 48.77 -8.00 -2.66
CA GLU A 623 47.72 -7.42 -3.52
C GLU A 623 47.94 -7.70 -5.01
N LEU A 624 49.15 -8.14 -5.39
CA LEU A 624 49.49 -8.49 -6.78
C LEU A 624 49.09 -9.92 -7.16
N ILE A 625 48.69 -10.77 -6.20
CA ILE A 625 48.46 -12.21 -6.41
C ILE A 625 47.33 -12.45 -7.43
N ASP A 626 46.23 -11.70 -7.32
CA ASP A 626 45.06 -11.90 -8.18
C ASP A 626 45.36 -11.61 -9.65
N GLU A 627 45.97 -10.45 -9.93
CA GLU A 627 46.40 -10.07 -11.28
C GLU A 627 47.54 -10.96 -11.79
N ALA A 628 48.49 -11.36 -10.94
CA ALA A 628 49.61 -12.20 -11.34
C ALA A 628 49.14 -13.61 -11.73
N GLY A 629 48.20 -14.19 -10.99
CA GLY A 629 47.64 -15.52 -11.31
C GLY A 629 46.85 -15.53 -12.60
N GLU A 630 46.06 -14.49 -12.83
CA GLU A 630 45.30 -14.35 -14.07
C GLU A 630 46.21 -14.05 -15.28
N TYR A 631 47.19 -13.16 -15.11
CA TYR A 631 48.20 -12.91 -16.13
C TYR A 631 48.98 -14.17 -16.49
N LEU A 632 49.45 -14.93 -15.50
CA LEU A 632 50.21 -16.17 -15.75
C LEU A 632 49.38 -17.17 -16.56
N PHE A 633 48.10 -17.32 -16.22
CA PHE A 633 47.19 -18.16 -16.98
C PHE A 633 47.03 -17.67 -18.44
N GLU A 634 46.75 -16.38 -18.64
CA GLU A 634 46.59 -15.79 -19.98
C GLU A 634 47.88 -15.86 -20.82
N GLU A 635 49.04 -15.76 -20.19
CA GLU A 635 50.34 -15.83 -20.83
C GLU A 635 50.68 -17.28 -21.25
N LEU A 636 50.46 -18.25 -20.35
CA LEU A 636 50.75 -19.66 -20.63
C LEU A 636 49.80 -20.25 -21.68
N THR A 637 48.54 -19.82 -21.71
CA THR A 637 47.58 -20.23 -22.75
C THR A 637 47.98 -19.77 -24.15
N ARG A 638 48.74 -18.67 -24.26
CA ARG A 638 49.31 -18.14 -25.53
C ARG A 638 50.67 -18.72 -25.89
N GLY A 639 51.18 -19.67 -25.11
CA GLY A 639 52.45 -20.36 -25.37
C GLY A 639 53.65 -19.88 -24.52
N GLY A 640 53.43 -19.00 -23.54
CA GLY A 640 54.44 -18.66 -22.51
C GLY A 640 55.57 -17.75 -22.97
N GLN A 641 55.30 -16.85 -23.93
CA GLN A 641 56.26 -15.83 -24.38
C GLN A 641 56.02 -14.51 -23.63
N PHE A 642 56.40 -14.49 -22.35
CA PHE A 642 56.16 -13.36 -21.44
C PHE A 642 56.38 -11.99 -22.08
N VAL A 643 55.30 -11.22 -22.18
CA VAL A 643 55.31 -9.91 -22.80
C VAL A 643 56.14 -8.91 -22.00
N VAL A 644 56.77 -7.97 -22.71
CA VAL A 644 57.53 -6.86 -22.13
C VAL A 644 56.96 -5.55 -22.65
N SER A 645 56.69 -4.61 -21.76
CA SER A 645 56.25 -3.27 -22.17
C SER A 645 57.35 -2.52 -22.93
N ARG A 646 56.98 -1.70 -23.91
CA ARG A 646 57.92 -0.79 -24.60
C ARG A 646 58.73 0.05 -23.60
N ARG A 647 58.11 0.51 -22.51
CA ARG A 647 58.80 1.33 -21.49
C ARG A 647 59.88 0.53 -20.76
N ALA A 648 59.57 -0.69 -20.32
CA ALA A 648 60.56 -1.57 -19.71
C ALA A 648 61.69 -1.93 -20.69
N ALA A 649 61.36 -2.22 -21.95
CA ALA A 649 62.35 -2.44 -23.01
C ALA A 649 63.28 -1.24 -23.23
N GLY A 650 62.74 -0.02 -23.19
CA GLY A 650 63.52 1.23 -23.25
C GLY A 650 64.43 1.39 -22.03
N LEU A 651 63.89 1.24 -20.82
CA LEU A 651 64.64 1.33 -19.58
C LEU A 651 65.76 0.28 -19.47
N PHE A 652 65.52 -0.94 -19.98
CA PHE A 652 66.53 -1.98 -20.09
C PHE A 652 67.71 -1.53 -20.96
N ARG A 653 67.44 -0.94 -22.14
CA ARG A 653 68.48 -0.41 -23.02
C ARG A 653 69.21 0.78 -22.40
N ASP A 654 68.48 1.71 -21.80
CA ASP A 654 69.05 2.88 -21.13
C ASP A 654 69.94 2.48 -19.94
N PHE A 655 69.53 1.45 -19.19
CA PHE A 655 70.28 0.90 -18.07
C PHE A 655 71.62 0.31 -18.54
N HIS A 656 71.60 -0.53 -19.58
CA HIS A 656 72.83 -1.08 -20.17
C HIS A 656 73.74 0.02 -20.72
N ALA A 657 73.18 0.98 -21.48
CA ALA A 657 73.93 2.12 -21.99
C ALA A 657 74.57 2.95 -20.85
N HIS A 658 73.85 3.13 -19.73
CA HIS A 658 74.38 3.80 -18.55
C HIS A 658 75.55 3.04 -17.91
N LEU A 659 75.44 1.71 -17.78
CA LEU A 659 76.52 0.88 -17.24
C LEU A 659 77.75 0.88 -18.16
N ASP A 660 77.57 0.87 -19.47
CA ASP A 660 78.65 0.96 -20.45
C ASP A 660 79.35 2.32 -20.39
N GLN A 661 78.58 3.42 -20.34
CA GLN A 661 79.12 4.78 -20.17
C GLN A 661 79.92 4.93 -18.86
N LYS A 662 79.52 4.24 -17.80
CA LYS A 662 80.21 4.26 -16.50
C LYS A 662 81.32 3.21 -16.37
N LEU A 663 81.54 2.37 -17.39
CA LEU A 663 82.48 1.23 -17.36
C LEU A 663 82.22 0.29 -16.16
N ARG A 664 80.93 -0.02 -15.90
CA ARG A 664 80.47 -0.87 -14.79
C ARG A 664 79.66 -2.10 -15.24
N ALA A 665 79.56 -2.37 -16.54
CA ALA A 665 78.80 -3.52 -17.05
C ALA A 665 79.31 -4.88 -16.53
N GLU A 666 80.64 -5.08 -16.46
CA GLU A 666 81.24 -6.29 -15.87
C GLU A 666 80.86 -6.46 -14.40
N ARG A 667 81.01 -5.40 -13.60
CA ARG A 667 80.69 -5.42 -12.16
C ARG A 667 79.23 -5.77 -11.88
N PHE A 668 78.30 -5.28 -12.71
CA PHE A 668 76.90 -5.67 -12.63
C PHE A 668 76.72 -7.16 -12.91
N ARG A 669 77.30 -7.67 -14.01
CA ARG A 669 77.22 -9.08 -14.39
C ARG A 669 77.81 -10.01 -13.33
N GLU A 670 78.97 -9.67 -12.77
CA GLU A 670 79.60 -10.42 -11.67
C GLU A 670 78.68 -10.46 -10.44
N SER A 671 78.13 -9.31 -10.03
CA SER A 671 77.25 -9.25 -8.85
C SER A 671 75.98 -10.09 -8.99
N LEU A 672 75.41 -10.17 -10.20
CA LEU A 672 74.22 -10.97 -10.45
C LEU A 672 74.54 -12.47 -10.58
N ALA A 673 75.72 -12.81 -11.12
CA ALA A 673 76.15 -14.20 -11.27
C ALA A 673 76.31 -14.93 -9.92
N GLU A 674 76.77 -14.24 -8.88
CA GLU A 674 76.96 -14.81 -7.53
C GLU A 674 75.65 -15.30 -6.90
N VAL A 675 74.55 -14.59 -7.14
CA VAL A 675 73.23 -14.89 -6.56
C VAL A 675 72.31 -15.66 -7.52
N ARG A 676 72.76 -15.97 -8.74
CA ARG A 676 71.92 -16.54 -9.81
C ARG A 676 71.27 -17.89 -9.47
N HIS A 677 71.86 -18.64 -8.54
CA HIS A 677 71.33 -19.92 -8.07
C HIS A 677 70.04 -19.77 -7.25
N ASP A 678 69.75 -18.57 -6.75
CA ASP A 678 68.50 -18.23 -6.06
C ASP A 678 67.79 -17.11 -6.84
N VAL A 679 66.69 -17.47 -7.50
CA VAL A 679 65.89 -16.56 -8.33
C VAL A 679 65.37 -15.36 -7.52
N ASN A 680 65.04 -15.54 -6.25
CA ASN A 680 64.55 -14.45 -5.40
C ASN A 680 65.65 -13.46 -5.06
N ALA A 681 66.83 -13.97 -4.68
CA ALA A 681 67.99 -13.15 -4.40
C ALA A 681 68.45 -12.38 -5.66
N ALA A 682 68.47 -13.06 -6.81
CA ALA A 682 68.81 -12.44 -8.09
C ALA A 682 67.80 -11.35 -8.50
N MET A 683 66.49 -11.62 -8.38
CA MET A 683 65.43 -10.64 -8.66
C MET A 683 65.55 -9.41 -7.78
N LEU A 684 65.75 -9.59 -6.48
CA LEU A 684 65.90 -8.49 -5.54
C LEU A 684 67.12 -7.63 -5.88
N LEU A 685 68.27 -8.25 -6.15
CA LEU A 685 69.48 -7.53 -6.52
C LEU A 685 69.30 -6.76 -7.83
N ALA A 686 68.70 -7.39 -8.85
CA ALA A 686 68.37 -6.72 -10.11
C ALA A 686 67.43 -5.52 -9.91
N ARG A 687 66.40 -5.66 -9.06
CA ARG A 687 65.51 -4.56 -8.67
C ARG A 687 66.28 -3.41 -8.01
N GLU A 688 67.17 -3.69 -7.07
CA GLU A 688 67.97 -2.64 -6.39
C GLU A 688 68.86 -1.88 -7.38
N TRP A 689 69.50 -2.58 -8.32
CA TRP A 689 70.29 -1.95 -9.39
C TRP A 689 69.42 -1.03 -10.27
N VAL A 690 68.23 -1.49 -10.67
CA VAL A 690 67.31 -0.69 -11.49
C VAL A 690 66.78 0.50 -10.70
N LEU A 691 66.35 0.31 -9.46
CA LEU A 691 65.86 1.40 -8.61
C LEU A 691 66.94 2.45 -8.38
N ALA A 692 68.19 2.04 -8.11
CA ALA A 692 69.33 2.94 -7.98
C ALA A 692 69.60 3.73 -9.28
N PHE A 693 69.47 3.09 -10.45
CA PHE A 693 69.57 3.76 -11.75
C PHE A 693 68.45 4.78 -11.98
N LEU A 694 67.25 4.53 -11.44
CA LEU A 694 66.11 5.44 -11.59
C LEU A 694 66.17 6.66 -10.66
N VAL A 695 67.04 6.68 -9.63
CA VAL A 695 67.16 7.81 -8.71
C VAL A 695 67.62 9.07 -9.45
N GLY A 696 66.89 10.18 -9.28
CA GLY A 696 67.27 11.49 -9.84
C GLY A 696 66.87 11.73 -11.30
N ARG A 697 66.17 10.77 -11.94
CA ARG A 697 65.57 10.98 -13.28
C ARG A 697 64.27 11.78 -13.19
N GLU A 698 64.01 12.63 -14.18
CA GLU A 698 62.80 13.49 -14.22
C GLU A 698 61.49 12.67 -14.16
N ASN A 699 61.45 11.49 -14.80
CA ASN A 699 60.28 10.62 -14.85
C ASN A 699 60.34 9.42 -13.86
N ALA A 700 61.19 9.51 -12.84
CA ALA A 700 61.45 8.40 -11.92
C ALA A 700 60.19 7.85 -11.25
N SER A 701 59.18 8.69 -10.97
CA SER A 701 57.95 8.25 -10.32
C SER A 701 57.11 7.29 -11.17
N ILE A 702 57.09 7.46 -12.49
CA ILE A 702 56.37 6.60 -13.44
C ILE A 702 57.25 5.40 -13.82
N GLU A 703 58.55 5.63 -14.05
CA GLU A 703 59.50 4.59 -14.44
C GLU A 703 59.67 3.52 -13.35
N ARG A 704 59.49 3.87 -12.07
CA ARG A 704 59.52 2.93 -10.94
C ARG A 704 58.49 1.81 -11.05
N ASP A 705 57.33 2.02 -11.67
CA ASP A 705 56.32 0.95 -11.83
C ASP A 705 56.85 -0.21 -12.67
N TYR A 706 57.75 0.10 -13.61
CA TYR A 706 58.35 -0.86 -14.53
C TYR A 706 59.66 -1.46 -13.99
N ALA A 707 60.14 -1.04 -12.81
CA ALA A 707 61.42 -1.50 -12.27
C ALA A 707 61.47 -3.02 -12.10
N ASP A 708 60.37 -3.63 -11.66
CA ASP A 708 60.23 -5.07 -11.51
C ASP A 708 60.26 -5.80 -12.86
N GLU A 709 59.60 -5.26 -13.88
CA GLU A 709 59.59 -5.82 -15.23
C GLU A 709 61.00 -5.75 -15.87
N VAL A 710 61.72 -4.64 -15.67
CA VAL A 710 63.12 -4.49 -16.11
C VAL A 710 64.04 -5.45 -15.36
N ALA A 711 63.88 -5.59 -14.04
CA ALA A 711 64.67 -6.51 -13.24
C ALA A 711 64.51 -7.95 -13.71
N VAL A 712 63.28 -8.40 -13.99
CA VAL A 712 63.01 -9.72 -14.57
C VAL A 712 63.65 -9.88 -15.95
N ALA A 713 63.57 -8.85 -16.80
CA ALA A 713 64.23 -8.89 -18.11
C ALA A 713 65.76 -9.02 -18.00
N LEU A 714 66.39 -8.40 -17.00
CA LEU A 714 67.82 -8.53 -16.70
C LEU A 714 68.21 -9.95 -16.28
N LEU A 715 67.34 -10.67 -15.57
CA LEU A 715 67.57 -12.09 -15.23
C LEU A 715 67.60 -13.00 -16.47
N GLY A 716 66.86 -12.63 -17.50
CA GLY A 716 66.81 -13.32 -18.80
C GLY A 716 68.00 -13.04 -19.72
N GLU A 717 68.96 -12.19 -19.30
CA GLU A 717 70.19 -11.75 -20.00
C GLU A 717 69.99 -11.02 -21.35
N SER A 718 68.87 -11.23 -22.03
CA SER A 718 68.58 -10.63 -23.33
C SER A 718 67.10 -10.29 -23.48
N LEU A 719 66.83 -9.18 -24.16
CA LEU A 719 65.49 -8.75 -24.53
C LEU A 719 65.17 -9.23 -25.93
N ASP A 720 64.26 -10.20 -26.05
CA ASP A 720 63.73 -10.67 -27.32
C ASP A 720 62.75 -9.62 -27.91
N PRO A 721 63.04 -9.03 -29.09
CA PRO A 721 62.17 -8.00 -29.69
C PRO A 721 60.74 -8.48 -29.94
N VAL A 722 60.52 -9.78 -30.15
CA VAL A 722 59.18 -10.36 -30.42
C VAL A 722 58.27 -10.27 -29.19
N ARG A 723 58.85 -10.19 -27.99
CA ARG A 723 58.10 -10.07 -26.72
C ARG A 723 57.69 -8.63 -26.40
N VAL A 724 58.25 -7.65 -27.11
CA VAL A 724 58.00 -6.24 -26.82
C VAL A 724 56.68 -5.82 -27.46
N VAL A 725 55.69 -5.52 -26.63
CA VAL A 725 54.38 -5.05 -27.10
C VAL A 725 54.41 -3.52 -27.27
N ASP A 726 54.02 -3.10 -28.47
CA ASP A 726 53.95 -1.71 -28.89
C ASP A 726 52.59 -1.08 -28.53
N ALA A 727 52.40 -0.77 -27.25
CA ALA A 727 51.23 -0.03 -26.76
C ALA A 727 51.64 1.04 -25.74
N SER A 728 50.98 2.20 -25.78
CA SER A 728 51.14 3.25 -24.75
C SER A 728 50.09 3.07 -23.67
N MET A 729 50.51 3.01 -22.41
CA MET A 729 49.60 2.98 -21.24
C MET A 729 49.36 4.37 -20.66
N ILE A 730 50.01 5.40 -21.22
CA ILE A 730 50.01 6.76 -20.70
C ILE A 730 49.36 7.67 -21.74
N ALA A 731 48.44 8.52 -21.28
CA ALA A 731 47.87 9.59 -22.09
C ALA A 731 47.64 10.83 -21.23
N ASP A 732 47.95 12.00 -21.80
CA ASP A 732 47.55 13.29 -21.25
C ASP A 732 46.22 13.69 -21.92
N LEU A 733 45.15 13.66 -21.13
CA LEU A 733 43.79 13.92 -21.60
C LEU A 733 43.44 15.37 -21.32
N SER A 734 43.25 16.17 -22.37
CA SER A 734 42.88 17.58 -22.26
C SER A 734 41.37 17.78 -22.42
N GLY A 735 40.86 18.90 -21.89
CA GLY A 735 39.46 19.31 -22.07
C GLY A 735 38.52 18.84 -20.97
N LEU A 736 39.07 18.43 -19.81
CA LEU A 736 38.29 18.17 -18.62
C LEU A 736 37.81 19.46 -17.97
N VAL A 737 36.57 19.46 -17.50
CA VAL A 737 35.87 20.62 -16.92
C VAL A 737 35.78 20.52 -15.39
N GLY A 738 35.91 19.31 -14.84
CA GLY A 738 35.83 19.01 -13.42
C GLY A 738 36.84 19.77 -12.57
N ASN A 739 36.41 20.14 -11.35
CA ASN A 739 37.29 20.70 -10.34
C ASN A 739 37.72 19.62 -9.36
N HIS A 740 38.91 19.06 -9.57
CA HIS A 740 39.49 18.03 -8.72
C HIS A 740 41.02 18.11 -8.73
N ARG A 741 41.69 17.68 -7.65
CA ARG A 741 43.16 17.80 -7.52
C ARG A 741 43.97 17.00 -8.55
N LEU A 742 43.33 16.06 -9.24
CA LEU A 742 43.95 15.24 -10.28
C LEU A 742 43.92 15.91 -11.66
N ILE A 743 43.17 17.01 -11.78
CA ILE A 743 43.01 17.78 -13.01
C ILE A 743 43.81 19.07 -12.83
N ASP A 744 44.85 19.23 -13.65
CA ASP A 744 45.70 20.42 -13.65
C ASP A 744 45.50 21.17 -14.96
N GLY A 745 44.95 22.39 -14.88
CA GLY A 745 44.66 23.20 -16.08
C GLY A 745 43.73 22.53 -17.11
N GLY A 746 42.80 21.69 -16.67
CA GLY A 746 41.91 20.92 -17.54
C GLY A 746 42.58 19.69 -18.21
N VAL A 747 43.77 19.32 -17.74
CA VAL A 747 44.52 18.14 -18.19
C VAL A 747 44.53 17.08 -17.09
N TYR A 748 44.18 15.85 -17.46
CA TYR A 748 44.27 14.66 -16.61
C TYR A 748 45.34 13.72 -17.17
N ARG A 749 46.32 13.36 -16.34
CA ARG A 749 47.40 12.42 -16.73
C ARG A 749 47.02 10.98 -16.40
N MET A 750 46.58 10.24 -17.40
CA MET A 750 46.16 8.86 -17.25
C MET A 750 47.36 7.91 -17.35
N ASN A 751 47.43 6.96 -16.42
CA ASN A 751 48.17 5.71 -16.59
C ASN A 751 47.17 4.56 -16.40
N PHE A 752 46.97 3.75 -17.45
CA PHE A 752 45.96 2.70 -17.49
C PHE A 752 46.04 1.73 -16.29
N ASN A 753 47.22 1.19 -15.99
CA ASN A 753 47.37 0.21 -14.91
C ASN A 753 47.12 0.86 -13.54
N ARG A 754 47.63 2.08 -13.31
CA ARG A 754 47.35 2.82 -12.07
C ARG A 754 45.87 3.14 -11.91
N PHE A 755 45.22 3.55 -12.99
CA PHE A 755 43.79 3.87 -13.01
C PHE A 755 42.95 2.65 -12.62
N MET A 756 43.19 1.50 -13.27
CA MET A 756 42.46 0.25 -12.99
C MET A 756 42.68 -0.23 -11.56
N LEU A 757 43.94 -0.29 -11.10
CA LEU A 757 44.27 -0.75 -9.76
C LEU A 757 43.67 0.16 -8.68
N LYS A 758 43.79 1.49 -8.88
CA LYS A 758 43.24 2.50 -7.96
C LYS A 758 41.74 2.34 -7.80
N LEU A 759 40.99 2.25 -8.90
CA LEU A 759 39.52 2.20 -8.83
C LEU A 759 38.98 0.84 -8.44
N ALA A 760 39.68 -0.26 -8.80
CA ALA A 760 39.35 -1.59 -8.29
C ALA A 760 39.46 -1.63 -6.76
N ARG A 761 40.56 -1.11 -6.20
CA ARG A 761 40.75 -0.99 -4.75
C ARG A 761 39.73 -0.06 -4.09
N TYR A 762 39.53 1.12 -4.67
CA TYR A 762 38.54 2.09 -4.17
C TYR A 762 37.15 1.46 -4.05
N ARG A 763 36.72 0.72 -5.08
CA ARG A 763 35.43 0.02 -5.08
C ARG A 763 35.39 -1.18 -4.12
N ALA A 764 36.50 -1.88 -3.89
CA ALA A 764 36.54 -3.03 -3.00
C ALA A 764 36.59 -2.63 -1.52
N GLU A 765 37.28 -1.54 -1.19
CA GLU A 765 37.57 -1.15 0.20
C GLU A 765 36.80 0.09 0.66
N VAL A 766 36.78 1.16 -0.15
CA VAL A 766 36.26 2.47 0.24
C VAL A 766 34.75 2.56 0.03
N VAL A 767 34.25 2.08 -1.11
CA VAL A 767 32.81 2.11 -1.42
C VAL A 767 31.96 1.37 -0.39
N PRO A 768 32.25 0.10 -0.02
CA PRO A 768 31.47 -0.60 1.01
C PRO A 768 31.56 0.08 2.38
N ARG A 769 32.71 0.67 2.70
CA ARG A 769 32.92 1.41 3.95
C ARG A 769 32.10 2.70 4.00
N PHE A 770 32.02 3.43 2.89
CA PHE A 770 31.20 4.64 2.77
C PHE A 770 29.69 4.32 2.81
N GLU A 771 29.26 3.24 2.17
CA GLU A 771 27.88 2.75 2.23
C GLU A 771 27.51 2.32 3.66
N ALA A 772 28.41 1.57 4.33
CA ALA A 772 28.24 1.20 5.74
C ALA A 772 28.18 2.44 6.64
N PHE A 773 29.09 3.40 6.45
CA PHE A 773 29.08 4.68 7.15
C PHE A 773 27.74 5.41 7.01
N THR A 774 27.25 5.58 5.78
CA THR A 774 26.00 6.29 5.49
C THR A 774 24.80 5.59 6.14
N ARG A 775 24.76 4.25 6.07
CA ARG A 775 23.72 3.44 6.70
C ARG A 775 23.77 3.56 8.23
N LEU A 776 24.91 3.29 8.85
CA LEU A 776 25.10 3.33 10.30
C LEU A 776 24.80 4.71 10.87
N LYS A 777 25.29 5.77 10.21
CA LYS A 777 25.01 7.16 10.59
C LYS A 777 23.51 7.44 10.64
N LYS A 778 22.76 6.99 9.62
CA LYS A 778 21.30 7.14 9.58
C LYS A 778 20.62 6.34 10.69
N GLU A 779 20.96 5.06 10.84
CA GLU A 779 20.40 4.18 11.88
C GLU A 779 20.64 4.72 13.29
N ILE A 780 21.84 5.25 13.56
CA ILE A 780 22.17 5.85 14.86
C ILE A 780 21.33 7.11 15.10
N VAL A 781 21.21 8.00 14.11
CA VAL A 781 20.39 9.22 14.23
C VAL A 781 18.92 8.87 14.43
N ASP A 782 18.37 7.94 13.65
CA ASP A 782 16.96 7.56 13.72
C ASP A 782 16.65 6.90 15.08
N ARG A 783 17.46 5.93 15.52
CA ARG A 783 17.35 5.31 16.85
C ARG A 783 17.41 6.36 17.96
N ARG A 784 18.36 7.30 17.89
CA ARG A 784 18.52 8.35 18.91
C ARG A 784 17.39 9.37 18.88
N ARG A 785 16.84 9.69 17.71
CA ARG A 785 15.67 10.56 17.56
C ARG A 785 14.45 9.93 18.26
N GLU A 786 14.24 8.63 18.08
CA GLU A 786 13.16 7.87 18.72
C GLU A 786 13.36 7.79 20.25
N GLU A 787 14.56 7.41 20.71
CA GLU A 787 14.90 7.36 22.15
C GLU A 787 14.68 8.70 22.85
N MET A 788 15.03 9.80 22.20
CA MET A 788 14.84 11.15 22.75
C MET A 788 13.44 11.71 22.55
N ARG A 789 12.56 11.06 21.76
CA ARG A 789 11.19 11.51 21.46
C ARG A 789 11.11 12.96 20.98
N LEU A 790 12.03 13.36 20.10
CA LEU A 790 12.21 14.77 19.70
C LEU A 790 10.95 15.42 19.08
N ASP A 791 10.06 14.62 18.50
CA ASP A 791 8.79 15.09 17.93
C ASP A 791 7.81 15.64 18.98
N GLU A 792 8.00 15.33 20.26
CA GLU A 792 7.21 15.86 21.37
C GLU A 792 7.62 17.28 21.77
N PHE A 793 8.86 17.68 21.46
CA PHE A 793 9.40 18.98 21.87
C PHE A 793 9.21 20.07 20.82
N ARG A 794 8.65 19.70 19.66
CA ARG A 794 8.30 20.67 18.61
C ARG A 794 7.00 21.38 19.00
N PRO A 795 7.03 22.72 19.19
CA PRO A 795 5.84 23.47 19.58
C PRO A 795 4.74 23.34 18.51
N ARG A 796 3.55 22.87 18.89
CA ARG A 796 2.39 22.74 17.99
C ARG A 796 1.39 23.82 18.33
N VAL A 797 1.33 24.86 17.51
CA VAL A 797 0.25 25.87 17.63
C VAL A 797 -1.05 25.22 17.21
N LEU A 798 -2.02 25.13 18.14
CA LEU A 798 -3.36 24.66 17.83
C LEU A 798 -3.99 25.53 16.74
N THR A 799 -4.57 24.89 15.73
CA THR A 799 -5.30 25.56 14.63
C THR A 799 -6.51 26.37 15.13
N SER A 800 -6.96 26.15 16.36
CA SER A 800 -8.04 26.91 17.02
C SER A 800 -7.55 28.14 17.81
N PHE A 801 -6.24 28.32 17.99
CA PHE A 801 -5.72 29.49 18.71
C PHE A 801 -5.90 30.74 17.85
N VAL A 802 -6.66 31.71 18.36
CA VAL A 802 -6.89 33.01 17.73
C VAL A 802 -6.34 34.09 18.66
N ARG A 803 -5.34 34.82 18.16
CA ARG A 803 -4.79 35.99 18.82
C ARG A 803 -5.89 37.05 18.95
N ASN A 804 -6.11 37.54 20.16
CA ASN A 804 -7.14 38.54 20.46
C ASN A 804 -6.50 39.78 21.10
N LYS A 805 -7.28 40.86 21.24
CA LYS A 805 -6.78 42.14 21.79
C LYS A 805 -6.17 41.99 23.19
N LEU A 806 -6.69 41.09 24.03
CA LEU A 806 -6.15 40.86 25.37
C LEU A 806 -4.74 40.27 25.31
N ILE A 807 -4.52 39.31 24.40
CA ILE A 807 -3.20 38.72 24.18
C ILE A 807 -2.24 39.80 23.67
N ASP A 808 -2.65 40.57 22.67
CA ASP A 808 -1.79 41.56 22.01
C ASP A 808 -1.44 42.76 22.88
N GLU A 809 -2.43 43.36 23.55
CA GLU A 809 -2.26 44.63 24.25
C GLU A 809 -1.81 44.43 25.71
N VAL A 810 -2.00 43.24 26.30
CA VAL A 810 -1.73 43.00 27.73
C VAL A 810 -0.76 41.84 27.95
N TYR A 811 -1.04 40.64 27.45
CA TYR A 811 -0.22 39.47 27.79
C TYR A 811 1.15 39.46 27.11
N LEU A 812 1.23 39.72 25.80
CA LEU A 812 2.51 39.74 25.09
C LEU A 812 3.49 40.79 25.64
N PRO A 813 3.07 42.02 26.00
CA PRO A 813 3.95 42.97 26.69
C PRO A 813 4.49 42.46 28.03
N LEU A 814 3.63 41.92 28.91
CA LEU A 814 4.05 41.43 30.23
C LEU A 814 5.00 40.23 30.13
N ILE A 815 4.72 39.31 29.20
CA ILE A 815 5.59 38.16 28.93
C ILE A 815 6.90 38.66 28.31
N GLY A 816 6.83 39.61 27.37
CA GLY A 816 8.01 40.24 26.76
C GLY A 816 8.95 40.85 27.80
N ASP A 817 8.44 41.59 28.78
CA ASP A 817 9.25 42.18 29.86
C ASP A 817 10.00 41.13 30.70
N ASN A 818 9.38 39.96 30.94
CA ASN A 818 10.01 38.86 31.65
C ASN A 818 11.05 38.12 30.76
N LEU A 819 10.67 37.77 29.53
CA LEU A 819 11.56 37.12 28.57
C LEU A 819 12.78 37.98 28.25
N ALA A 820 12.65 39.30 28.24
CA ALA A 820 13.78 40.22 28.05
C ALA A 820 14.84 40.04 29.15
N LYS A 821 14.43 39.76 30.39
CA LYS A 821 15.33 39.47 31.52
C LYS A 821 15.91 38.05 31.45
N GLN A 822 15.15 37.07 30.98
CA GLN A 822 15.63 35.68 30.89
C GLN A 822 16.48 35.39 29.65
N ALA A 823 15.98 35.72 28.46
CA ALA A 823 16.60 35.38 27.17
C ALA A 823 17.46 36.51 26.59
N GLY A 824 17.25 37.75 27.04
CA GLY A 824 17.86 38.94 26.47
C GLY A 824 17.13 39.47 25.23
N VAL A 825 17.43 40.71 24.84
CA VAL A 825 16.83 41.40 23.68
C VAL A 825 17.83 41.54 22.52
N ALA A 826 17.30 41.71 21.30
CA ALA A 826 18.05 42.03 20.09
C ALA A 826 18.36 43.54 20.01
N GLY A 827 19.59 43.92 19.65
CA GLY A 827 20.06 45.31 19.54
C GLY A 827 21.24 45.66 20.47
N GLU A 828 21.70 46.92 20.45
CA GLU A 828 22.86 47.44 21.23
C GLU A 828 22.56 47.61 22.73
N THR A 829 21.29 47.66 23.14
CA THR A 829 20.83 47.69 24.54
C THR A 829 20.78 46.30 25.18
N LYS A 830 21.87 45.52 25.06
CA LYS A 830 21.99 44.21 25.73
C LYS A 830 22.33 44.40 27.21
N ARG A 831 21.35 44.14 28.08
CA ARG A 831 21.63 43.82 29.49
C ARG A 831 22.40 42.50 29.59
N THR A 832 23.47 42.48 30.37
CA THR A 832 24.31 41.30 30.60
C THR A 832 23.84 40.45 31.78
N ASP A 833 23.00 41.02 32.65
CA ASP A 833 22.38 40.40 33.82
C ASP A 833 21.08 39.67 33.44
N ARG A 834 21.22 38.48 32.86
CA ARG A 834 20.06 37.61 32.57
C ARG A 834 19.61 36.90 33.84
N MET A 835 18.35 37.02 34.23
CA MET A 835 17.75 36.43 35.44
C MET A 835 16.22 36.43 35.37
N GLY A 836 15.58 35.54 36.14
CA GLY A 836 14.14 35.56 36.39
C GLY A 836 13.42 34.25 36.08
N LEU A 837 12.21 34.14 36.60
CA LEU A 837 11.23 33.06 36.37
C LEU A 837 9.89 33.69 35.97
N LEU A 838 9.10 33.01 35.14
CA LEU A 838 7.74 33.43 34.82
C LEU A 838 6.72 32.51 35.49
N LEU A 839 5.91 33.06 36.41
CA LEU A 839 4.80 32.32 37.02
C LEU A 839 3.47 32.76 36.40
N LEU A 840 2.76 31.83 35.75
CA LEU A 840 1.45 32.07 35.14
C LEU A 840 0.32 31.52 36.01
N ILE A 841 -0.56 32.40 36.48
CA ILE A 841 -1.72 32.04 37.30
C ILE A 841 -2.99 32.37 36.53
N SER A 842 -3.83 31.37 36.28
CA SER A 842 -5.17 31.58 35.72
C SER A 842 -6.08 30.38 36.06
N PRO A 843 -7.41 30.50 35.90
CA PRO A 843 -8.32 29.37 36.08
C PRO A 843 -8.02 28.21 35.10
N PRO A 844 -8.46 26.97 35.40
CA PRO A 844 -8.34 25.84 34.48
C PRO A 844 -9.01 26.14 33.13
N GLY A 845 -8.37 25.73 32.02
CA GLY A 845 -8.93 25.87 30.68
C GLY A 845 -8.71 27.22 29.97
N TYR A 846 -8.08 28.21 30.60
CA TYR A 846 -7.82 29.54 30.01
C TYR A 846 -6.60 29.61 29.07
N GLY A 847 -6.10 28.48 28.59
CA GLY A 847 -5.10 28.43 27.52
C GLY A 847 -3.67 28.86 27.89
N LYS A 848 -3.24 28.76 29.17
CA LYS A 848 -1.87 29.10 29.62
C LYS A 848 -0.79 28.37 28.80
N THR A 849 -0.90 27.04 28.75
CA THR A 849 0.04 26.18 28.03
C THR A 849 0.04 26.51 26.53
N THR A 850 -1.14 26.70 25.94
CA THR A 850 -1.29 27.06 24.52
C THR A 850 -0.65 28.42 24.19
N LEU A 851 -0.77 29.41 25.08
CA LEU A 851 -0.14 30.72 24.90
C LEU A 851 1.39 30.62 24.95
N MET A 852 1.94 29.87 25.92
CA MET A 852 3.40 29.71 26.01
C MET A 852 3.97 28.90 24.86
N GLU A 853 3.27 27.86 24.43
CA GLU A 853 3.64 27.06 23.27
C GLU A 853 3.60 27.90 21.97
N TYR A 854 2.60 28.80 21.82
CA TYR A 854 2.57 29.79 20.75
C TYR A 854 3.79 30.70 20.77
N ILE A 855 4.15 31.26 21.92
CA ILE A 855 5.30 32.16 22.06
C ILE A 855 6.61 31.43 21.74
N ALA A 856 6.77 30.19 22.23
CA ALA A 856 7.94 29.36 21.93
C ALA A 856 8.06 29.06 20.44
N ASN A 857 6.95 28.69 19.78
CA ASN A 857 6.89 28.48 18.33
C ASN A 857 7.35 29.73 17.56
N ARG A 858 6.81 30.89 17.91
CA ARG A 858 7.15 32.15 17.22
C ARG A 858 8.62 32.53 17.42
N LEU A 859 9.15 32.39 18.64
CA LEU A 859 10.55 32.70 18.95
C LEU A 859 11.56 31.66 18.43
N GLY A 860 11.08 30.52 17.90
CA GLY A 860 11.92 29.40 17.46
C GLY A 860 12.63 28.71 18.61
N ILE A 861 12.05 28.75 19.81
CA ILE A 861 12.62 28.16 21.04
C ILE A 861 11.99 26.78 21.24
N ILE A 862 12.79 25.81 21.68
CA ILE A 862 12.32 24.46 21.99
C ILE A 862 11.43 24.52 23.22
N PHE A 863 10.21 23.98 23.15
CA PHE A 863 9.26 24.01 24.27
C PHE A 863 9.30 22.68 25.03
N MET A 864 10.03 22.65 26.14
CA MET A 864 10.14 21.50 27.02
C MET A 864 9.06 21.55 28.09
N LYS A 865 7.92 20.90 27.83
CA LYS A 865 6.83 20.77 28.80
C LYS A 865 7.12 19.64 29.78
N ILE A 866 7.13 19.96 31.07
CA ILE A 866 7.28 19.02 32.18
C ILE A 866 5.96 18.93 32.95
N ASN A 867 5.40 17.74 33.10
CA ASN A 867 4.09 17.51 33.69
C ASN A 867 4.18 17.41 35.23
N GLY A 868 3.76 18.46 35.94
CA GLY A 868 3.76 18.52 37.40
C GLY A 868 2.99 17.37 38.09
N PRO A 869 1.76 17.04 37.67
CA PRO A 869 1.03 15.88 38.17
C PRO A 869 1.77 14.54 38.04
N ALA A 870 2.52 14.33 36.95
CA ALA A 870 3.29 13.10 36.76
C ALA A 870 4.53 13.03 37.66
N LEU A 871 5.17 14.17 37.97
CA LEU A 871 6.21 14.26 38.99
C LEU A 871 5.65 13.97 40.40
N GLY A 872 4.50 14.57 40.72
CA GLY A 872 3.82 14.41 42.01
C GLY A 872 4.58 15.02 43.19
N HIS A 873 4.05 14.80 44.41
CA HIS A 873 4.57 15.39 45.64
C HIS A 873 5.72 14.61 46.29
N HIS A 874 6.08 13.43 45.77
CA HIS A 874 7.13 12.58 46.37
C HIS A 874 8.51 12.80 45.76
N VAL A 875 8.62 13.50 44.62
CA VAL A 875 9.89 13.83 43.98
C VAL A 875 10.49 15.08 44.63
N THR A 876 11.66 14.96 45.25
CA THR A 876 12.39 16.06 45.91
C THR A 876 13.73 16.40 45.25
N SER A 877 14.17 15.58 44.29
CA SER A 877 15.44 15.70 43.57
C SER A 877 15.22 15.76 42.06
N ILE A 878 16.17 16.35 41.33
CA ILE A 878 16.18 16.38 39.86
C ILE A 878 16.84 15.11 39.27
N ASP A 879 17.39 14.23 40.11
CA ASP A 879 17.99 12.96 39.66
C ASP A 879 16.89 11.95 39.24
N PRO A 880 16.84 11.51 37.97
CA PRO A 880 15.88 10.49 37.54
C PRO A 880 16.04 9.14 38.26
N GLY A 881 17.24 8.81 38.75
CA GLY A 881 17.49 7.59 39.52
C GLY A 881 16.80 7.56 40.88
N ALA A 882 16.43 8.72 41.43
CA ALA A 882 15.72 8.87 42.69
C ALA A 882 14.19 8.96 42.51
N ALA A 883 13.68 8.83 41.29
CA ALA A 883 12.25 8.94 41.01
C ALA A 883 11.44 7.77 41.61
N PRO A 884 10.24 8.04 42.18
CA PRO A 884 9.44 7.01 42.85
C PRO A 884 8.71 6.06 41.87
N ASN A 885 8.55 6.46 40.61
CA ASN A 885 7.85 5.67 39.58
C ASN A 885 8.36 6.04 38.17
N ALA A 886 7.95 5.25 37.18
CA ALA A 886 8.39 5.41 35.79
C ALA A 886 7.95 6.75 35.16
N ALA A 887 6.75 7.25 35.46
CA ALA A 887 6.24 8.50 34.91
C ALA A 887 7.03 9.71 35.43
N ALA A 888 7.29 9.77 36.74
CA ALA A 888 8.13 10.79 37.35
C ALA A 888 9.57 10.73 36.83
N ARG A 889 10.11 9.52 36.63
CA ARG A 889 11.43 9.32 36.04
C ARG A 889 11.52 9.90 34.62
N GLU A 890 10.53 9.61 33.79
CA GLU A 890 10.46 10.10 32.41
C GLU A 890 10.44 11.64 32.36
N GLU A 891 9.64 12.28 33.22
CA GLU A 891 9.58 13.75 33.31
C GLU A 891 10.89 14.37 33.82
N LEU A 892 11.60 13.69 34.74
CA LEU A 892 12.94 14.12 35.15
C LEU A 892 13.99 13.91 34.05
N GLU A 893 13.90 12.85 33.26
CA GLU A 893 14.79 12.63 32.10
C GLU A 893 14.58 13.72 31.05
N LYS A 894 13.34 14.11 30.76
CA LYS A 894 12.99 15.26 29.89
C LYS A 894 13.57 16.57 30.43
N LEU A 895 13.39 16.83 31.72
CA LEU A 895 13.93 18.03 32.37
C LEU A 895 15.46 18.11 32.26
N ASN A 896 16.17 17.00 32.52
CA ASN A 896 17.63 16.96 32.42
C ASN A 896 18.13 17.07 30.97
N LEU A 897 17.39 16.53 29.99
CA LEU A 897 17.67 16.75 28.57
C LEU A 897 17.57 18.23 28.21
N ALA A 898 16.56 18.94 28.76
CA ALA A 898 16.41 20.39 28.59
C ALA A 898 17.63 21.17 29.12
N PHE A 899 18.17 20.73 30.27
CA PHE A 899 19.38 21.32 30.82
C PHE A 899 20.62 21.04 29.96
N GLU A 900 20.76 19.82 29.44
CA GLU A 900 21.86 19.42 28.57
C GLU A 900 21.83 20.15 27.22
N MET A 901 20.65 20.45 26.67
CA MET A 901 20.51 21.33 25.50
C MET A 901 21.09 22.72 25.77
N GLY A 902 20.87 23.27 26.97
CA GLY A 902 21.59 24.42 27.53
C GLY A 902 21.43 25.76 26.81
N ASP A 903 20.70 25.83 25.69
CA ASP A 903 20.46 27.03 24.91
C ASP A 903 19.26 26.85 23.99
N ASN A 904 18.57 27.96 23.70
CA ASN A 904 17.35 27.98 22.90
C ASN A 904 16.24 27.02 23.38
N VAL A 905 16.07 26.91 24.71
CA VAL A 905 15.05 26.06 25.36
C VAL A 905 14.17 26.87 26.31
N MET A 906 12.87 26.59 26.30
CA MET A 906 11.88 27.03 27.27
C MET A 906 11.44 25.83 28.12
N ILE A 907 11.72 25.85 29.42
CA ILE A 907 11.40 24.81 30.38
C ILE A 907 10.10 25.18 31.06
N TYR A 908 9.00 24.57 30.63
CA TYR A 908 7.66 24.88 31.14
C TYR A 908 7.19 23.78 32.11
N LEU A 909 7.22 24.07 33.41
CA LEU A 909 6.65 23.19 34.41
C LEU A 909 5.13 23.44 34.50
N ASP A 910 4.34 22.52 33.95
CA ASP A 910 2.88 22.62 33.96
C ASP A 910 2.32 22.17 35.31
N ASP A 911 1.24 22.80 35.76
CA ASP A 911 0.49 22.36 36.95
C ASP A 911 1.37 22.17 38.21
N ILE A 912 2.27 23.14 38.46
CA ILE A 912 3.27 23.11 39.56
C ILE A 912 2.66 22.89 40.95
N GLN A 913 1.37 23.18 41.14
CA GLN A 913 0.66 22.94 42.40
C GLN A 913 0.66 21.46 42.82
N HIS A 914 0.91 20.53 41.89
CA HIS A 914 1.00 19.09 42.16
C HIS A 914 2.43 18.59 42.41
N THR A 915 3.43 19.48 42.46
CA THR A 915 4.84 19.14 42.70
C THR A 915 5.25 19.35 44.16
N ASN A 916 6.40 18.82 44.56
CA ASN A 916 6.97 19.07 45.89
C ASN A 916 7.69 20.43 45.96
N ALA A 917 7.56 21.14 47.08
CA ALA A 917 8.25 22.41 47.30
C ALA A 917 9.79 22.30 47.27
N GLU A 918 10.36 21.20 47.76
CA GLU A 918 11.82 20.95 47.74
C GLU A 918 12.36 20.82 46.30
N LEU A 919 11.57 20.24 45.39
CA LEU A 919 11.92 20.17 43.97
C LEU A 919 11.92 21.58 43.36
N LEU A 920 10.88 22.37 43.62
CA LEU A 920 10.76 23.74 43.10
C LEU A 920 11.86 24.66 43.63
N GLN A 921 12.33 24.46 44.86
CA GLN A 921 13.45 25.22 45.43
C GLN A 921 14.72 25.14 44.58
N LYS A 922 14.95 24.04 43.85
CA LYS A 922 16.14 23.89 42.99
C LYS A 922 16.17 24.90 41.85
N PHE A 923 15.00 25.35 41.37
CA PHE A 923 14.88 26.33 40.27
C PHE A 923 15.12 27.77 40.72
N ILE A 924 15.08 28.07 42.03
CA ILE A 924 15.34 29.43 42.57
C ILE A 924 16.72 29.94 42.14
N SER A 925 17.70 29.04 42.04
CA SER A 925 19.05 29.34 41.54
C SER A 925 19.10 29.97 40.14
N LEU A 926 18.03 29.81 39.34
CA LEU A 926 17.88 30.42 38.01
C LEU A 926 17.36 31.87 38.06
N CYS A 927 16.82 32.31 39.20
CA CYS A 927 16.48 33.70 39.46
C CYS A 927 17.68 34.55 39.86
N ASP A 928 18.77 33.93 40.32
CA ASP A 928 19.97 34.65 40.73
C ASP A 928 20.89 34.91 39.54
N ALA A 929 21.76 35.93 39.65
CA ALA A 929 22.71 36.31 38.59
C ALA A 929 23.68 35.18 38.17
N GLN A 930 23.82 34.14 39.00
CA GLN A 930 24.69 33.00 38.69
C GLN A 930 24.08 32.07 37.62
N ARG A 931 22.74 31.89 37.61
CA ARG A 931 21.98 31.00 36.72
C ARG A 931 22.58 29.61 36.54
N LYS A 932 22.86 28.95 37.67
CA LYS A 932 23.40 27.59 37.70
C LYS A 932 22.42 26.63 38.35
N ILE A 933 22.25 25.45 37.76
CA ILE A 933 21.42 24.38 38.32
C ILE A 933 22.14 23.03 38.21
N GLU A 934 21.93 22.16 39.19
CA GLU A 934 22.43 20.79 39.15
C GLU A 934 21.46 19.88 38.42
N GLY A 935 21.98 18.93 37.65
CA GLY A 935 21.20 17.86 37.06
C GLY A 935 22.03 16.61 36.80
N VAL A 936 21.37 15.57 36.31
CA VAL A 936 21.95 14.26 36.03
C VAL A 936 21.60 13.85 34.61
N TYR A 937 22.63 13.66 33.78
CA TYR A 937 22.46 13.16 32.41
C TYR A 937 23.22 11.85 32.25
N ARG A 938 22.52 10.78 31.85
CA ARG A 938 23.06 9.41 31.73
C ARG A 938 23.86 8.95 32.96
N GLY A 939 23.32 9.20 34.15
CA GLY A 939 23.93 8.79 35.42
C GLY A 939 25.17 9.60 35.82
N LYS A 940 25.53 10.66 35.09
CA LYS A 940 26.61 11.58 35.46
C LYS A 940 26.02 12.90 35.95
N THR A 941 26.34 13.28 37.17
CA THR A 941 25.97 14.58 37.74
C THR A 941 26.75 15.71 37.07
N ARG A 942 26.05 16.78 36.71
CA ARG A 942 26.61 17.97 36.05
C ARG A 942 26.00 19.24 36.64
N THR A 943 26.76 20.33 36.61
CA THR A 943 26.27 21.67 36.90
C THR A 943 26.13 22.44 35.58
N TYR A 944 24.91 22.85 35.25
CA TYR A 944 24.61 23.59 34.03
C TYR A 944 24.67 25.09 34.31
N ASP A 945 25.36 25.84 33.44
CA ASP A 945 25.47 27.31 33.50
C ASP A 945 24.73 27.93 32.31
N PHE A 946 23.64 28.64 32.59
CA PHE A 946 22.80 29.26 31.56
C PHE A 946 23.10 30.76 31.38
N ARG A 947 24.19 31.27 31.92
CA ARG A 947 24.57 32.68 31.74
C ARG A 947 24.83 33.00 30.28
N GLY A 948 24.18 34.03 29.77
CA GLY A 948 24.30 34.43 28.37
C GLY A 948 23.65 33.47 27.37
N LYS A 949 22.96 32.42 27.85
CA LYS A 949 22.19 31.47 27.04
C LYS A 949 20.73 31.88 26.94
N LYS A 950 20.04 31.44 25.89
CA LYS A 950 18.62 31.71 25.63
C LYS A 950 17.76 30.62 26.28
N VAL A 951 17.87 30.49 27.59
CA VAL A 951 17.06 29.57 28.40
C VAL A 951 15.98 30.36 29.12
N VAL A 952 14.74 29.90 29.01
CA VAL A 952 13.56 30.47 29.66
C VAL A 952 12.94 29.41 30.55
N VAL A 953 12.46 29.79 31.74
CA VAL A 953 11.71 28.92 32.65
C VAL A 953 10.41 29.60 33.04
#